data_AF-A0A0V8EJF1-F1
#
_entry.id   AF-A0A0V8EJF1-F1
#
_cell.length_a   1.000
_cell.length_b   1.000
_cell.length_c   1.000
_cell.angle_alpha   90.00
_cell.angle_beta   90.00
_cell.angle_gamma   90.00
#
_symmetry.space_group_name_H-M   'P 1'
#
loop_
_entity.id
_entity.type
_entity.pdbx_description
1 polymer ?
#
loop_
_entity_poly.entity_id
_entity_poly.type
_entity_poly.pdbx_seq_one_letter_code
_entity_poly.pdbx_strand_id
1 'polypeptide(L)'
;MLTNNFSIEPYGKKAYHTGIAVPVFSLRTENSSGVGQFSDLKELADSAHRSGMDIIQLLPINDTSTFMDWRDSYPYRAISVFALHPIYLDIHIFWDSYTKIQQEKLLIAELELNALEKIDYEKALALKWEYAEIIYQNSAHKFKASKDYQQFYQQNEDWLKAYAAFSYLRDINQSANFMNWGKYATYSEDFFEKLTSESNQLDLYIFVQYLLHYQLSEAVDYCHQLGIALKGDIAIGIAHDSVDAWTHPELFHLDKQAGAPPDIFAVNGQNWGFPTYNWKNMAEDGYAWWKKRLTAMSNYFDAYRLDHILGFFRIWQMPEDSVRGLLGQFSPAIALSAEEIENNYGIPLRQWGLERFINPFIKDWVIDEIFGRDNRDWIIQTFLDYIGNGNYTFQNEYNNQKKVEKAQLEDWVREGLYKLHENIILLKDDENPEKYHPRISLIQTISFREFGDDYKGRLEKLYNDYFYGRNYEFWKEKAYEKLPVLKDATNMLACGEDLGMVPANVPDVMNHLNILRLIIERMPSDNRFVSPLNEVPYLSVLTTSSHDTSPLRAWWEENHEEIQRYYNEVMGWYGEAPYYASAEIIQEIVKRHLNSNAMMVILPIQDWLAMSEQLRKEDAKSEQINIPANPYHYWNYRLHCQLETLIDNQDWTEFLKKFIKESKRAY
;
A
#
# COMPACT_ATOMS: atom_id res chain seq x y z
N MET A 1 19.77 -20.87 12.40
CA MET A 1 18.60 -20.63 13.26
C MET A 1 19.06 -20.16 14.63
N LEU A 2 19.34 -18.86 14.76
CA LEU A 2 19.27 -18.20 16.06
C LEU A 2 17.79 -17.84 16.22
N THR A 3 17.04 -18.68 16.93
CA THR A 3 15.72 -18.27 17.43
C THR A 3 15.96 -17.29 18.57
N ASN A 4 16.28 -16.04 18.21
CA ASN A 4 16.12 -14.95 19.15
C ASN A 4 14.62 -14.86 19.44
N ASN A 5 14.24 -15.17 20.67
CA ASN A 5 12.88 -14.99 21.20
C ASN A 5 12.60 -13.49 21.41
N PHE A 6 12.98 -12.66 20.45
CA PHE A 6 12.65 -11.25 20.45
C PHE A 6 11.19 -11.15 20.02
N SER A 7 10.31 -10.74 20.94
CA SER A 7 8.89 -10.57 20.66
C SER A 7 8.38 -9.32 21.36
N ILE A 8 7.49 -8.59 20.66
CA ILE A 8 6.66 -7.58 21.28
C ILE A 8 5.30 -8.18 21.55
N GLU A 9 4.85 -8.12 22.80
CA GLU A 9 3.56 -8.65 23.22
C GLU A 9 2.71 -7.53 23.84
N PRO A 10 1.40 -7.48 23.54
CA PRO A 10 0.49 -6.62 24.27
C PRO A 10 0.55 -6.89 25.77
N TYR A 11 0.64 -5.85 26.59
CA TYR A 11 0.77 -5.97 28.04
C TYR A 11 2.02 -6.76 28.49
N GLY A 12 3.08 -6.75 27.67
CA GLY A 12 4.38 -7.32 28.00
C GLY A 12 5.14 -6.55 29.08
N LYS A 13 6.42 -6.86 29.26
CA LYS A 13 7.28 -6.24 30.29
C LYS A 13 7.39 -4.71 30.14
N LYS A 14 7.42 -4.23 28.90
CA LYS A 14 7.35 -2.81 28.55
C LYS A 14 5.95 -2.57 28.01
N ALA A 15 5.19 -1.68 28.65
CA ALA A 15 3.80 -1.46 28.30
C ALA A 15 3.66 -0.55 27.06
N TYR A 16 4.60 0.36 26.85
CA TYR A 16 4.51 1.33 25.78
C TYR A 16 5.81 1.43 24.99
N HIS A 17 5.69 1.49 23.67
CA HIS A 17 6.82 1.51 22.74
C HIS A 17 6.87 2.82 21.96
N THR A 18 8.07 3.19 21.51
CA THR A 18 8.30 4.39 20.70
C THR A 18 9.22 4.05 19.55
N GLY A 19 8.85 4.48 18.35
CA GLY A 19 9.59 4.11 17.15
C GLY A 19 9.62 5.15 16.06
N ILE A 20 10.38 4.81 15.03
CA ILE A 20 10.56 5.59 13.81
C ILE A 20 9.98 4.79 12.64
N ALA A 21 9.16 5.44 11.81
CA ALA A 21 8.77 4.91 10.51
C ALA A 21 9.66 5.51 9.41
N VAL A 22 10.27 4.65 8.60
CA VAL A 22 11.14 5.08 7.50
C VAL A 22 11.23 3.99 6.41
N PRO A 23 11.06 4.32 5.13
CA PRO A 23 11.33 3.37 4.05
C PRO A 23 12.83 3.07 3.94
N VAL A 24 13.21 1.81 3.73
CA VAL A 24 14.62 1.42 3.56
C VAL A 24 15.27 2.21 2.42
N PHE A 25 14.57 2.37 1.28
CA PHE A 25 15.11 3.10 0.12
C PHE A 25 15.52 4.54 0.44
N SER A 26 14.89 5.15 1.45
CA SER A 26 15.12 6.56 1.79
C SER A 26 16.35 6.77 2.66
N LEU A 27 16.90 5.71 3.26
CA LEU A 27 18.07 5.82 4.14
C LEU A 27 19.27 6.38 3.38
N ARG A 28 20.12 7.08 4.12
CA ARG A 28 21.33 7.70 3.59
C ARG A 28 22.47 7.45 4.56
N THR A 29 23.49 6.75 4.06
CA THR A 29 24.77 6.51 4.72
C THR A 29 25.90 6.97 3.81
N GLU A 30 27.11 7.13 4.34
CA GLU A 30 28.29 7.51 3.56
C GLU A 30 28.61 6.48 2.47
N ASN A 31 28.35 5.20 2.75
CA ASN A 31 28.65 4.06 1.87
C ASN A 31 27.43 3.52 1.11
N SER A 32 26.29 4.24 1.12
CA SER A 32 25.13 3.88 0.31
C SER A 32 25.46 3.95 -1.18
N SER A 33 24.77 3.19 -2.03
CA SER A 33 24.96 3.28 -3.50
C SER A 33 23.80 4.02 -4.18
N GLY A 34 23.51 5.24 -3.72
CA GLY A 34 22.46 6.10 -4.27
C GLY A 34 21.05 5.88 -3.71
N VAL A 35 20.87 4.83 -2.93
CA VAL A 35 19.60 4.38 -2.33
C VAL A 35 19.93 3.66 -1.01
N GLY A 36 19.03 3.73 -0.04
CA GLY A 36 19.21 2.99 1.21
C GLY A 36 19.10 1.48 0.99
N GLN A 37 19.85 0.73 1.78
CA GLN A 37 20.08 -0.71 1.63
C GLN A 37 19.97 -1.44 2.98
N PHE A 38 19.92 -2.78 2.99
CA PHE A 38 19.63 -3.51 4.23
C PHE A 38 20.70 -3.34 5.32
N SER A 39 21.96 -3.13 4.95
CA SER A 39 23.03 -2.86 5.91
C SER A 39 22.84 -1.56 6.67
N ASP A 40 22.30 -0.52 6.02
CA ASP A 40 22.05 0.82 6.61
C ASP A 40 21.06 0.78 7.79
N LEU A 41 20.30 -0.31 7.94
CA LEU A 41 19.43 -0.52 9.09
C LEU A 41 20.22 -0.58 10.41
N LYS A 42 21.51 -0.94 10.37
CA LYS A 42 22.37 -0.99 11.57
C LYS A 42 22.62 0.41 12.11
N GLU A 43 22.96 1.37 11.26
CA GLU A 43 23.14 2.78 11.61
C GLU A 43 21.81 3.39 12.08
N LEU A 44 20.70 3.04 11.43
CA LEU A 44 19.37 3.47 11.90
C LEU A 44 19.06 2.91 13.30
N ALA A 45 19.42 1.65 13.56
CA ALA A 45 19.26 1.01 14.86
C ALA A 45 20.11 1.69 15.93
N ASP A 46 21.36 2.06 15.63
CA ASP A 46 22.19 2.84 16.55
C ASP A 46 21.55 4.20 16.89
N SER A 47 21.03 4.90 15.89
CA SER A 47 20.33 6.19 16.07
C SER A 47 19.07 6.04 16.95
N ALA A 48 18.25 5.03 16.67
CA ALA A 48 17.04 4.74 17.44
C ALA A 48 17.37 4.34 18.90
N HIS A 49 18.34 3.45 19.10
CA HIS A 49 18.78 2.99 20.42
C HIS A 49 19.29 4.16 21.26
N ARG A 50 20.16 5.00 20.70
CA ARG A 50 20.71 6.18 21.39
C ARG A 50 19.62 7.19 21.77
N SER A 51 18.60 7.30 20.94
CA SER A 51 17.43 8.17 21.17
C SER A 51 16.41 7.59 22.15
N GLY A 52 16.60 6.35 22.65
CA GLY A 52 15.69 5.69 23.59
C GLY A 52 14.44 5.06 22.96
N MET A 53 14.48 4.84 21.65
CA MET A 53 13.43 4.17 20.88
C MET A 53 13.72 2.68 20.77
N ASP A 54 12.68 1.89 20.51
CA ASP A 54 12.75 0.42 20.50
C ASP A 54 11.98 -0.22 19.34
N ILE A 55 11.49 0.57 18.40
CA ILE A 55 10.81 0.08 17.19
C ILE A 55 11.32 0.84 15.96
N ILE A 56 11.61 0.11 14.89
CA ILE A 56 11.76 0.64 13.54
C ILE A 56 10.64 0.03 12.68
N GLN A 57 9.86 0.88 12.02
CA GLN A 57 8.86 0.46 11.05
C GLN A 57 9.35 0.73 9.62
N LEU A 58 9.27 -0.30 8.78
CA LEU A 58 9.65 -0.24 7.37
C LEU A 58 8.42 -0.33 6.47
N LEU A 59 8.54 0.18 5.23
CA LEU A 59 7.59 -0.11 4.15
C LEU A 59 7.83 -1.52 3.58
N PRO A 60 6.99 -2.04 2.67
CA PRO A 60 7.25 -3.33 2.03
C PRO A 60 8.62 -3.36 1.35
N ILE A 61 9.31 -4.49 1.48
CA ILE A 61 10.69 -4.70 0.99
C ILE A 61 10.76 -5.70 -0.16
N ASN A 62 9.61 -6.09 -0.70
CA ASN A 62 9.50 -7.10 -1.74
C ASN A 62 9.86 -6.56 -3.12
N ASP A 63 10.32 -7.44 -4.01
CA ASP A 63 10.62 -7.07 -5.40
C ASP A 63 9.35 -6.64 -6.14
N THR A 64 9.42 -5.49 -6.82
CA THR A 64 8.33 -4.82 -7.53
C THR A 64 8.63 -4.65 -9.01
N SER A 65 9.73 -5.21 -9.52
CA SER A 65 10.28 -5.04 -10.88
C SER A 65 9.35 -5.58 -11.99
N THR A 66 8.30 -4.82 -12.32
CA THR A 66 7.24 -5.17 -13.28
C THR A 66 7.45 -4.47 -14.63
N PHE A 67 7.70 -3.16 -14.59
CA PHE A 67 7.85 -2.29 -15.76
C PHE A 67 9.30 -2.15 -16.22
N MET A 68 10.26 -2.51 -15.35
CA MET A 68 11.70 -2.32 -15.51
C MET A 68 12.11 -0.85 -15.64
N ASP A 69 11.37 0.04 -14.97
CA ASP A 69 11.67 1.48 -14.91
C ASP A 69 11.25 2.08 -13.55
N TRP A 70 11.33 3.40 -13.42
CA TRP A 70 11.00 4.13 -12.18
C TRP A 70 9.60 3.83 -11.62
N ARG A 71 8.64 3.34 -12.42
CA ARG A 71 7.29 2.98 -11.94
C ARG A 71 7.32 1.81 -10.96
N ASP A 72 8.39 1.00 -10.99
CA ASP A 72 8.60 -0.09 -10.03
C ASP A 72 9.06 0.41 -8.65
N SER A 73 9.37 1.70 -8.49
CA SER A 73 9.66 2.27 -7.17
C SER A 73 8.49 2.16 -6.18
N TYR A 74 7.27 1.89 -6.64
CA TYR A 74 6.08 1.71 -5.80
C TYR A 74 6.12 0.40 -5.00
N PRO A 75 6.32 0.43 -3.66
CA PRO A 75 6.63 -0.77 -2.88
C PRO A 75 5.44 -1.73 -2.67
N TYR A 76 4.21 -1.32 -2.96
CA TYR A 76 3.01 -2.13 -2.74
C TYR A 76 2.62 -3.00 -3.94
N ARG A 77 3.36 -2.93 -5.05
CA ARG A 77 3.14 -3.74 -6.27
C ARG A 77 4.18 -4.85 -6.36
N ALA A 78 4.17 -5.76 -5.39
CA ALA A 78 5.12 -6.86 -5.36
C ALA A 78 4.87 -7.84 -6.53
N ILE A 79 5.92 -8.17 -7.28
CA ILE A 79 5.91 -9.29 -8.24
C ILE A 79 6.11 -10.63 -7.56
N SER A 80 6.56 -10.64 -6.29
CA SER A 80 6.57 -11.81 -5.44
C SER A 80 6.41 -11.38 -3.99
N VAL A 81 5.49 -12.01 -3.25
CA VAL A 81 5.34 -11.75 -1.80
C VAL A 81 6.48 -12.33 -0.95
N PHE A 82 7.39 -13.11 -1.57
CA PHE A 82 8.51 -13.77 -0.90
C PHE A 82 9.86 -13.13 -1.24
N ALA A 83 10.07 -12.77 -2.51
CA ALA A 83 11.35 -12.23 -2.97
C ALA A 83 11.61 -10.84 -2.39
N LEU A 84 12.85 -10.62 -1.95
CA LEU A 84 13.36 -9.32 -1.51
C LEU A 84 13.76 -8.49 -2.72
N HIS A 85 13.57 -7.17 -2.65
CA HIS A 85 13.89 -6.31 -3.78
C HIS A 85 15.42 -6.17 -3.96
N PRO A 86 15.97 -6.44 -5.17
CA PRO A 86 17.39 -6.29 -5.46
C PRO A 86 17.99 -4.90 -5.24
N ILE A 87 17.15 -3.85 -5.17
CA ILE A 87 17.61 -2.48 -4.93
C ILE A 87 18.26 -2.32 -3.55
N TYR A 88 17.88 -3.16 -2.58
CA TYR A 88 18.38 -3.12 -1.21
C TYR A 88 19.69 -3.89 -0.99
N LEU A 89 20.26 -4.48 -2.06
CA LEU A 89 21.54 -5.19 -1.98
C LEU A 89 22.67 -4.21 -1.67
N ASP A 90 23.36 -4.41 -0.56
CA ASP A 90 24.62 -3.71 -0.28
C ASP A 90 25.74 -4.33 -1.13
N ILE A 91 26.21 -3.56 -2.11
CA ILE A 91 27.33 -3.95 -2.97
C ILE A 91 28.68 -3.46 -2.42
N HIS A 92 28.67 -2.50 -1.52
CA HIS A 92 29.88 -1.91 -0.95
C HIS A 92 30.58 -2.88 0.01
N ILE A 93 29.84 -3.71 0.77
CA ILE A 93 30.44 -4.71 1.67
C ILE A 93 31.36 -5.74 0.97
N PHE A 94 31.23 -5.88 -0.36
CA PHE A 94 32.04 -6.78 -1.16
C PHE A 94 33.28 -6.09 -1.75
N TRP A 95 33.66 -4.93 -1.24
CA TRP A 95 34.80 -4.11 -1.70
C TRP A 95 36.06 -4.93 -2.00
N ASP A 96 36.43 -5.81 -1.08
CA ASP A 96 37.65 -6.63 -1.17
C ASP A 96 37.58 -7.72 -2.26
N SER A 97 36.38 -8.00 -2.79
CA SER A 97 36.19 -8.94 -3.90
C SER A 97 36.36 -8.30 -5.28
N TYR A 98 36.49 -6.97 -5.34
CA TYR A 98 36.57 -6.21 -6.59
C TYR A 98 38.01 -5.96 -7.02
N THR A 99 38.22 -5.89 -8.33
CA THR A 99 39.47 -5.36 -8.89
C THR A 99 39.56 -3.85 -8.63
N LYS A 100 40.78 -3.29 -8.66
CA LYS A 100 40.97 -1.83 -8.49
C LYS A 100 40.15 -0.99 -9.47
N ILE A 101 39.99 -1.45 -10.71
CA ILE A 101 39.19 -0.76 -11.73
C ILE A 101 37.71 -0.78 -11.37
N GLN A 102 37.20 -1.89 -10.85
CA GLN A 102 35.82 -1.99 -10.37
C GLN A 102 35.61 -1.11 -9.14
N GLN A 103 36.55 -1.11 -8.18
CA GLN A 103 36.50 -0.21 -7.02
C GLN A 103 36.45 1.27 -7.41
N GLU A 104 37.29 1.71 -8.36
CA GLU A 104 37.30 3.07 -8.87
C GLU A 104 35.97 3.43 -9.55
N LYS A 105 35.42 2.54 -10.36
CA LYS A 105 34.11 2.73 -11.01
C LYS A 105 32.97 2.82 -9.99
N LEU A 106 32.96 1.93 -9.00
CA LEU A 106 31.95 1.93 -7.94
C LEU A 106 31.98 3.25 -7.19
N LEU A 107 33.17 3.69 -6.75
CA LEU A 107 33.33 4.93 -6.01
C LEU A 107 32.83 6.15 -6.81
N ILE A 108 33.12 6.21 -8.11
CA ILE A 108 32.61 7.30 -8.97
C ILE A 108 31.08 7.28 -9.02
N ALA A 109 30.48 6.10 -9.24
CA ALA A 109 29.03 5.97 -9.30
C ALA A 109 28.36 6.29 -7.95
N GLU A 110 28.93 5.82 -6.84
CA GLU A 110 28.45 6.11 -5.48
C GLU A 110 28.55 7.61 -5.18
N LEU A 111 29.65 8.28 -5.53
CA LEU A 111 29.80 9.72 -5.37
C LEU A 111 28.73 10.51 -6.15
N GLU A 112 28.49 10.13 -7.41
CA GLU A 112 27.48 10.77 -8.26
C GLU A 112 26.07 10.57 -7.72
N LEU A 113 25.69 9.33 -7.41
CA LEU A 113 24.35 8.99 -6.94
C LEU A 113 24.11 9.48 -5.50
N ASN A 114 25.11 9.48 -4.63
CA ASN A 114 24.97 9.95 -3.25
C ASN A 114 24.80 11.46 -3.15
N ALA A 115 25.30 12.22 -4.13
CA ALA A 115 25.12 13.66 -4.21
C ALA A 115 23.67 14.07 -4.55
N LEU A 116 22.86 13.16 -5.13
CA LEU A 116 21.50 13.48 -5.53
C LEU A 116 20.57 13.67 -4.33
N GLU A 117 19.70 14.70 -4.42
CA GLU A 117 18.69 15.00 -3.40
C GLU A 117 17.57 13.96 -3.35
N LYS A 118 17.25 13.35 -4.50
CA LYS A 118 16.24 12.30 -4.66
C LYS A 118 16.89 11.07 -5.27
N ILE A 119 16.29 9.92 -5.04
CA ILE A 119 16.79 8.64 -5.56
C ILE A 119 16.65 8.64 -7.09
N ASP A 120 17.71 8.25 -7.78
CA ASP A 120 17.66 7.85 -9.19
C ASP A 120 17.52 6.32 -9.24
N TYR A 121 16.27 5.85 -9.19
CA TYR A 121 15.92 4.43 -9.00
C TYR A 121 16.52 3.56 -10.09
N GLU A 122 16.42 3.98 -11.34
CA GLU A 122 16.88 3.21 -12.51
C GLU A 122 18.39 3.05 -12.48
N LYS A 123 19.15 4.13 -12.23
CA LYS A 123 20.61 4.04 -12.13
C LYS A 123 21.07 3.26 -10.92
N ALA A 124 20.42 3.43 -9.76
CA ALA A 124 20.75 2.67 -8.57
C ALA A 124 20.54 1.17 -8.80
N LEU A 125 19.37 0.77 -9.32
CA LEU A 125 19.05 -0.62 -9.61
C LEU A 125 19.99 -1.23 -10.66
N ALA A 126 20.31 -0.48 -11.73
CA ALA A 126 21.27 -0.93 -12.74
C ALA A 126 22.67 -1.15 -12.15
N LEU A 127 23.14 -0.24 -11.28
CA LEU A 127 24.41 -0.38 -10.57
C LEU A 127 24.40 -1.62 -9.66
N LYS A 128 23.32 -1.87 -8.92
CA LYS A 128 23.19 -3.07 -8.07
C LYS A 128 23.30 -4.36 -8.90
N TRP A 129 22.65 -4.42 -10.07
CA TRP A 129 22.72 -5.59 -10.94
C TRP A 129 24.09 -5.78 -11.60
N GLU A 130 24.76 -4.71 -12.04
CA GLU A 130 26.14 -4.79 -12.57
C GLU A 130 27.08 -5.42 -11.53
N TYR A 131 27.01 -4.95 -10.28
CA TYR A 131 27.87 -5.48 -9.22
C TYR A 131 27.42 -6.85 -8.71
N ALA A 132 26.13 -7.17 -8.74
CA ALA A 132 25.64 -8.51 -8.43
C ALA A 132 26.25 -9.57 -9.36
N GLU A 133 26.38 -9.28 -10.66
CA GLU A 133 27.05 -10.17 -11.62
C GLU A 133 28.53 -10.37 -11.27
N ILE A 134 29.24 -9.28 -10.91
CA ILE A 134 30.65 -9.33 -10.50
C ILE A 134 30.81 -10.17 -9.23
N ILE A 135 29.97 -9.93 -8.21
CA ILE A 135 29.99 -10.69 -6.95
C ILE A 135 29.72 -12.17 -7.23
N TYR A 136 28.76 -12.48 -8.11
CA TYR A 136 28.46 -13.86 -8.49
C TYR A 136 29.68 -14.54 -9.12
N GLN A 137 30.31 -13.90 -10.10
CA GLN A 137 31.50 -14.45 -10.77
C GLN A 137 32.66 -14.69 -9.79
N ASN A 138 32.88 -13.77 -8.86
CA ASN A 138 34.04 -13.82 -7.96
C ASN A 138 33.81 -14.73 -6.75
N SER A 139 32.58 -14.78 -6.22
CA SER A 139 32.31 -15.28 -4.87
C SER A 139 31.23 -16.35 -4.77
N ALA A 140 30.42 -16.60 -5.82
CA ALA A 140 29.29 -17.54 -5.71
C ALA A 140 29.72 -18.95 -5.29
N HIS A 141 30.87 -19.45 -5.78
CA HIS A 141 31.38 -20.76 -5.41
C HIS A 141 31.59 -20.93 -3.89
N LYS A 142 32.05 -19.87 -3.21
CA LYS A 142 32.29 -19.85 -1.77
C LYS A 142 30.98 -19.88 -0.99
N PHE A 143 30.02 -19.03 -1.39
CA PHE A 143 28.71 -18.97 -0.76
C PHE A 143 27.88 -20.22 -1.01
N LYS A 144 27.82 -20.73 -2.25
CA LYS A 144 27.09 -21.96 -2.61
C LYS A 144 27.61 -23.20 -1.87
N ALA A 145 28.89 -23.21 -1.48
CA ALA A 145 29.47 -24.27 -0.65
C ALA A 145 29.16 -24.13 0.85
N SER A 146 28.65 -22.97 1.30
CA SER A 146 28.29 -22.74 2.70
C SER A 146 27.01 -23.49 3.08
N LYS A 147 26.92 -23.89 4.35
CA LYS A 147 25.71 -24.52 4.90
C LYS A 147 24.52 -23.56 4.90
N ASP A 148 24.76 -22.27 5.13
CA ASP A 148 23.72 -21.26 5.21
C ASP A 148 23.04 -21.07 3.86
N TYR A 149 23.80 -21.04 2.76
CA TYR A 149 23.23 -21.03 1.40
C TYR A 149 22.43 -22.28 1.11
N GLN A 150 22.97 -23.46 1.42
CA GLN A 150 22.27 -24.74 1.15
C GLN A 150 20.97 -24.84 1.93
N GLN A 151 20.97 -24.39 3.18
CA GLN A 151 19.78 -24.32 4.01
C GLN A 151 18.77 -23.31 3.48
N PHE A 152 19.21 -22.09 3.14
CA PHE A 152 18.35 -21.08 2.53
C PHE A 152 17.68 -21.60 1.26
N TYR A 153 18.46 -22.19 0.35
CA TYR A 153 17.95 -22.75 -0.89
C TYR A 153 16.92 -23.85 -0.62
N GLN A 154 17.24 -24.83 0.23
CA GLN A 154 16.35 -25.95 0.53
C GLN A 154 15.04 -25.50 1.19
N GLN A 155 15.09 -24.50 2.08
CA GLN A 155 13.90 -24.00 2.78
C GLN A 155 12.96 -23.18 1.88
N ASN A 156 13.49 -22.64 0.78
CA ASN A 156 12.82 -21.67 -0.08
C ASN A 156 12.69 -22.16 -1.53
N GLU A 157 13.03 -23.42 -1.80
CA GLU A 157 13.19 -23.99 -3.14
C GLU A 157 11.96 -23.72 -4.02
N ASP A 158 10.76 -23.98 -3.50
CA ASP A 158 9.48 -23.85 -4.20
C ASP A 158 9.33 -22.46 -4.85
N TRP A 159 9.43 -21.39 -4.05
CA TRP A 159 9.21 -20.03 -4.55
C TRP A 159 10.45 -19.45 -5.24
N LEU A 160 11.67 -19.85 -4.82
CA LEU A 160 12.91 -19.36 -5.43
C LEU A 160 13.04 -19.79 -6.88
N LYS A 161 12.71 -21.06 -7.19
CA LYS A 161 12.76 -21.58 -8.56
C LYS A 161 11.76 -20.85 -9.46
N ALA A 162 10.53 -20.67 -8.97
CA ALA A 162 9.51 -19.93 -9.70
C ALA A 162 9.90 -18.46 -9.93
N TYR A 163 10.42 -17.79 -8.90
CA TYR A 163 10.90 -16.41 -9.01
C TYR A 163 12.04 -16.29 -10.03
N ALA A 164 13.06 -17.15 -9.96
CA ALA A 164 14.18 -17.11 -10.89
C ALA A 164 13.75 -17.37 -12.35
N ALA A 165 12.86 -18.33 -12.57
CA ALA A 165 12.29 -18.60 -13.89
C ALA A 165 11.47 -17.41 -14.40
N PHE A 166 10.63 -16.81 -13.56
CA PHE A 166 9.83 -15.63 -13.89
C PHE A 166 10.72 -14.43 -14.24
N SER A 167 11.71 -14.10 -13.41
CA SER A 167 12.62 -12.97 -13.66
C SER A 167 13.42 -13.16 -14.95
N TYR A 168 13.90 -14.38 -15.21
CA TYR A 168 14.57 -14.70 -16.48
C TYR A 168 13.62 -14.52 -17.68
N LEU A 169 12.40 -15.07 -17.61
CA LEU A 169 11.40 -14.94 -18.67
C LEU A 169 10.97 -13.49 -18.90
N ARG A 170 10.77 -12.71 -17.84
CA ARG A 170 10.49 -11.27 -17.90
C ARG A 170 11.59 -10.55 -18.66
N ASP A 171 12.85 -10.80 -18.32
CA ASP A 171 13.99 -10.07 -18.87
C ASP A 171 14.23 -10.43 -20.35
N ILE A 172 14.10 -11.71 -20.75
CA ILE A 172 14.26 -12.08 -22.17
C ILE A 172 13.09 -11.61 -23.04
N ASN A 173 11.88 -11.51 -22.48
CA ASN A 173 10.68 -11.03 -23.20
C ASN A 173 10.49 -9.51 -23.08
N GLN A 174 11.27 -8.84 -22.23
CA GLN A 174 11.14 -7.42 -21.91
C GLN A 174 9.72 -7.05 -21.43
N SER A 175 9.06 -7.96 -20.73
CA SER A 175 7.69 -7.79 -20.24
C SER A 175 7.35 -8.79 -19.14
N ALA A 176 6.76 -8.31 -18.04
CA ALA A 176 6.23 -9.16 -16.97
C ALA A 176 4.90 -9.84 -17.33
N ASN A 177 4.23 -9.38 -18.40
CA ASN A 177 2.95 -9.95 -18.83
C ASN A 177 3.18 -11.38 -19.37
N PHE A 178 2.98 -12.35 -18.49
CA PHE A 178 3.25 -13.75 -18.76
C PHE A 178 2.37 -14.34 -19.86
N MET A 179 1.20 -13.76 -20.15
CA MET A 179 0.34 -14.18 -21.27
C MET A 179 1.05 -14.05 -22.62
N ASN A 180 2.05 -13.18 -22.73
CA ASN A 180 2.83 -12.97 -23.94
C ASN A 180 4.04 -13.92 -24.07
N TRP A 181 4.31 -14.77 -23.08
CA TRP A 181 5.49 -15.67 -23.09
C TRP A 181 5.28 -16.98 -23.87
N GLY A 182 4.22 -17.06 -24.68
CA GLY A 182 3.95 -18.20 -25.54
C GLY A 182 3.75 -19.49 -24.75
N LYS A 183 4.63 -20.49 -24.95
CA LYS A 183 4.54 -21.79 -24.24
C LYS A 183 4.73 -21.68 -22.72
N TYR A 184 5.28 -20.57 -22.23
CA TYR A 184 5.50 -20.32 -20.81
C TYR A 184 4.38 -19.50 -20.15
N ALA A 185 3.29 -19.19 -20.87
CA ALA A 185 2.18 -18.41 -20.33
C ALA A 185 1.46 -19.08 -19.16
N THR A 186 1.47 -20.41 -19.10
CA THR A 186 0.96 -21.19 -17.98
C THR A 186 2.11 -21.88 -17.29
N TYR A 187 2.26 -21.66 -15.98
CA TYR A 187 3.36 -22.23 -15.19
C TYR A 187 3.38 -23.77 -15.22
N SER A 188 4.58 -24.32 -15.13
CA SER A 188 4.85 -25.75 -14.94
C SER A 188 6.09 -25.90 -14.05
N GLU A 189 6.04 -26.84 -13.11
CA GLU A 189 7.15 -27.12 -12.18
C GLU A 189 8.46 -27.48 -12.90
N ASP A 190 8.37 -28.03 -14.11
CA ASP A 190 9.54 -28.42 -14.91
C ASP A 190 10.21 -27.26 -15.67
N PHE A 191 9.63 -26.05 -15.65
CA PHE A 191 10.17 -24.90 -16.37
C PHE A 191 11.53 -24.47 -15.84
N PHE A 192 11.71 -24.45 -14.53
CA PHE A 192 13.00 -24.08 -13.95
C PHE A 192 14.11 -25.01 -14.48
N GLU A 193 13.88 -26.33 -14.51
CA GLU A 193 14.90 -27.29 -14.95
C GLU A 193 15.16 -27.27 -16.46
N LYS A 194 14.12 -26.95 -17.25
CA LYS A 194 14.31 -26.70 -18.69
C LYS A 194 15.13 -25.44 -18.94
N LEU A 195 14.81 -24.35 -18.27
CA LEU A 195 15.47 -23.06 -18.46
C LEU A 195 16.91 -23.07 -17.94
N THR A 196 17.19 -23.75 -16.82
CA THR A 196 18.57 -23.91 -16.33
C THR A 196 19.45 -24.73 -17.26
N SER A 197 18.87 -25.66 -18.05
CA SER A 197 19.61 -26.37 -19.10
C SER A 197 19.99 -25.48 -20.29
N GLU A 198 19.28 -24.37 -20.47
CA GLU A 198 19.47 -23.40 -21.56
C GLU A 198 20.34 -22.20 -21.13
N SER A 199 20.28 -21.80 -19.86
CA SER A 199 20.99 -20.62 -19.33
C SER A 199 21.36 -20.75 -17.84
N ASN A 200 22.60 -20.33 -17.51
CA ASN A 200 23.05 -20.21 -16.12
C ASN A 200 22.58 -18.91 -15.43
N GLN A 201 21.82 -18.06 -16.13
CA GLN A 201 21.38 -16.76 -15.59
C GLN A 201 20.36 -16.91 -14.45
N LEU A 202 19.61 -18.02 -14.41
CA LEU A 202 18.64 -18.30 -13.34
C LEU A 202 19.31 -18.39 -11.97
N ASP A 203 20.52 -18.96 -11.92
CA ASP A 203 21.30 -19.09 -10.70
C ASP A 203 21.72 -17.73 -10.11
N LEU A 204 21.84 -16.68 -10.94
CA LEU A 204 22.17 -15.34 -10.48
C LEU A 204 21.03 -14.76 -9.64
N TYR A 205 19.77 -14.89 -10.09
CA TYR A 205 18.61 -14.40 -9.33
C TYR A 205 18.51 -15.10 -7.96
N ILE A 206 18.70 -16.41 -7.93
CA ILE A 206 18.72 -17.18 -6.67
C ILE A 206 19.84 -16.69 -5.75
N PHE A 207 21.04 -16.47 -6.31
CA PHE A 207 22.18 -16.00 -5.54
C PHE A 207 21.95 -14.60 -4.97
N VAL A 208 21.37 -13.68 -5.75
CA VAL A 208 21.02 -12.33 -5.27
C VAL A 208 20.01 -12.39 -4.13
N GLN A 209 18.97 -13.23 -4.23
CA GLN A 209 18.01 -13.44 -3.14
C GLN A 209 18.69 -13.96 -1.86
N TYR A 210 19.67 -14.85 -1.99
CA TYR A 210 20.47 -15.27 -0.84
C TYR A 210 21.30 -14.13 -0.23
N LEU A 211 21.95 -13.29 -1.04
CA LEU A 211 22.73 -12.16 -0.52
C LEU A 211 21.85 -11.15 0.22
N LEU A 212 20.66 -10.86 -0.33
CA LEU A 212 19.66 -10.02 0.32
C LEU A 212 19.20 -10.62 1.66
N HIS A 213 18.88 -11.92 1.68
CA HIS A 213 18.53 -12.63 2.90
C HIS A 213 19.66 -12.56 3.94
N TYR A 214 20.90 -12.78 3.53
CA TYR A 214 22.07 -12.72 4.40
C TYR A 214 22.24 -11.34 5.03
N GLN A 215 22.18 -10.27 4.23
CA GLN A 215 22.35 -8.90 4.71
C GLN A 215 21.20 -8.45 5.61
N LEU A 216 19.95 -8.76 5.23
CA LEU A 216 18.78 -8.42 6.04
C LEU A 216 18.80 -9.18 7.36
N SER A 217 19.09 -10.48 7.36
CA SER A 217 19.17 -11.28 8.59
C SER A 217 20.23 -10.74 9.54
N GLU A 218 21.40 -10.36 9.02
CA GLU A 218 22.47 -9.75 9.82
C GLU A 218 22.05 -8.40 10.43
N ALA A 219 21.33 -7.57 9.67
CA ALA A 219 20.80 -6.30 10.18
C ALA A 219 19.70 -6.49 11.23
N VAL A 220 18.81 -7.47 11.04
CA VAL A 220 17.77 -7.86 12.01
C VAL A 220 18.41 -8.32 13.32
N ASP A 221 19.40 -9.22 13.25
CA ASP A 221 20.14 -9.69 14.43
C ASP A 221 20.81 -8.53 15.18
N TYR A 222 21.35 -7.54 14.46
CA TYR A 222 21.93 -6.34 15.07
C TYR A 222 20.87 -5.46 15.76
N CYS A 223 19.71 -5.25 15.13
CA CYS A 223 18.58 -4.55 15.75
C CYS A 223 18.17 -5.21 17.07
N HIS A 224 18.02 -6.54 17.07
CA HIS A 224 17.65 -7.31 18.27
C HIS A 224 18.71 -7.22 19.37
N GLN A 225 20.01 -7.18 19.04
CA GLN A 225 21.09 -6.97 20.02
C GLN A 225 20.98 -5.61 20.73
N LEU A 226 20.46 -4.59 20.05
CA LEU A 226 20.20 -3.27 20.61
C LEU A 226 18.84 -3.15 21.31
N GLY A 227 18.04 -4.22 21.31
CA GLY A 227 16.69 -4.22 21.89
C GLY A 227 15.64 -3.55 21.00
N ILE A 228 15.89 -3.45 19.69
CA ILE A 228 15.01 -2.79 18.72
C ILE A 228 14.23 -3.85 17.94
N ALA A 229 12.91 -3.68 17.92
CA ALA A 229 12.01 -4.47 17.10
C ALA A 229 11.90 -3.93 15.68
N LEU A 230 11.74 -4.82 14.71
CA LEU A 230 11.41 -4.48 13.34
C LEU A 230 9.92 -4.74 13.08
N LYS A 231 9.22 -3.69 12.67
CA LYS A 231 7.83 -3.74 12.24
C LYS A 231 7.75 -3.62 10.72
N GLY A 232 7.43 -4.72 10.06
CA GLY A 232 7.27 -4.75 8.60
C GLY A 232 5.92 -4.18 8.15
N ASP A 233 5.74 -4.15 6.84
CA ASP A 233 4.48 -3.79 6.19
C ASP A 233 4.17 -4.82 5.10
N ILE A 234 2.93 -5.28 5.08
CA ILE A 234 2.42 -6.33 4.20
C ILE A 234 1.37 -5.69 3.31
N ALA A 235 1.74 -5.44 2.06
CA ALA A 235 0.80 -4.98 1.03
C ALA A 235 -0.41 -5.93 0.92
N ILE A 236 -1.61 -5.39 0.81
CA ILE A 236 -2.81 -6.23 0.76
C ILE A 236 -2.84 -7.10 -0.50
N GLY A 237 -2.31 -6.62 -1.63
CA GLY A 237 -2.37 -7.30 -2.92
C GLY A 237 -1.02 -7.75 -3.46
N ILE A 238 -1.06 -8.25 -4.69
CA ILE A 238 0.10 -8.59 -5.53
C ILE A 238 -0.03 -7.83 -6.86
N ALA A 239 1.07 -7.69 -7.60
CA ALA A 239 0.96 -7.26 -9.00
C ALA A 239 0.14 -8.29 -9.80
N HIS A 240 -0.67 -7.82 -10.76
CA HIS A 240 -1.38 -8.72 -11.68
C HIS A 240 -0.41 -9.64 -12.42
N ASP A 241 0.68 -9.06 -12.94
CA ASP A 241 1.75 -9.75 -13.63
C ASP A 241 2.86 -10.13 -12.63
N SER A 242 2.57 -11.07 -11.73
CA SER A 242 3.47 -11.52 -10.66
C SER A 242 3.78 -13.01 -10.74
N VAL A 243 4.84 -13.42 -10.03
CA VAL A 243 5.18 -14.84 -9.79
C VAL A 243 4.01 -15.55 -9.13
N ASP A 244 3.38 -14.92 -8.14
CA ASP A 244 2.24 -15.49 -7.41
C ASP A 244 1.04 -15.72 -8.32
N ALA A 245 0.67 -14.74 -9.17
CA ALA A 245 -0.42 -14.90 -10.13
C ALA A 245 -0.08 -15.90 -11.26
N TRP A 246 1.19 -16.01 -11.65
CA TRP A 246 1.64 -16.95 -12.69
C TRP A 246 1.64 -18.40 -12.20
N THR A 247 2.06 -18.63 -10.95
CA THR A 247 2.17 -19.97 -10.34
C THR A 247 0.87 -20.48 -9.76
N HIS A 248 0.04 -19.57 -9.22
CA HIS A 248 -1.20 -19.89 -8.51
C HIS A 248 -2.38 -19.01 -8.97
N PRO A 249 -2.71 -18.96 -10.28
CA PRO A 249 -3.78 -18.10 -10.79
C PRO A 249 -5.14 -18.40 -10.16
N GLU A 250 -5.39 -19.64 -9.71
CA GLU A 250 -6.62 -20.06 -9.05
C GLU A 250 -6.91 -19.35 -7.71
N LEU A 251 -5.86 -18.78 -7.08
CA LEU A 251 -5.97 -18.05 -5.82
C LEU A 251 -6.44 -16.61 -6.02
N PHE A 252 -6.57 -16.14 -7.27
CA PHE A 252 -6.87 -14.75 -7.59
C PHE A 252 -7.98 -14.64 -8.64
N HIS A 253 -8.78 -13.57 -8.55
CA HIS A 253 -9.68 -13.16 -9.63
C HIS A 253 -8.94 -12.16 -10.53
N LEU A 254 -8.25 -12.69 -11.54
CA LEU A 254 -7.44 -11.89 -12.47
C LEU A 254 -8.27 -11.00 -13.42
N ASP A 255 -9.57 -11.29 -13.58
CA ASP A 255 -10.54 -10.49 -14.33
C ASP A 255 -11.15 -9.34 -13.50
N LYS A 256 -10.68 -9.17 -12.25
CA LYS A 256 -11.15 -8.16 -11.30
C LYS A 256 -9.98 -7.34 -10.78
N GLN A 257 -10.31 -6.16 -10.26
CA GLN A 257 -9.34 -5.21 -9.74
C GLN A 257 -9.77 -4.68 -8.37
N ALA A 258 -8.84 -4.65 -7.43
CA ALA A 258 -9.01 -4.06 -6.11
C ALA A 258 -8.85 -2.54 -6.15
N GLY A 259 -9.55 -1.86 -5.26
CA GLY A 259 -9.48 -0.41 -5.13
C GLY A 259 -10.10 0.09 -3.84
N ALA A 260 -10.54 1.35 -3.88
CA ALA A 260 -11.31 1.97 -2.82
C ALA A 260 -12.54 2.71 -3.38
N PRO A 261 -13.66 2.73 -2.64
CA PRO A 261 -14.78 3.62 -2.97
C PRO A 261 -14.35 5.09 -2.86
N PRO A 262 -15.15 6.03 -3.38
CA PRO A 262 -14.91 7.45 -3.20
C PRO A 262 -14.78 7.89 -1.75
N ASP A 263 -13.87 8.82 -1.51
CA ASP A 263 -13.72 9.54 -0.24
C ASP A 263 -13.44 11.03 -0.49
N ILE A 264 -13.12 11.78 0.58
CA ILE A 264 -12.84 13.22 0.51
C ILE A 264 -11.55 13.57 -0.25
N PHE A 265 -10.62 12.62 -0.39
CA PHE A 265 -9.34 12.80 -1.07
C PHE A 265 -9.39 12.29 -2.52
N ALA A 266 -10.24 11.30 -2.81
CA ALA A 266 -10.43 10.68 -4.12
C ALA A 266 -11.92 10.57 -4.46
N VAL A 267 -12.51 11.66 -4.97
CA VAL A 267 -13.95 11.76 -5.28
C VAL A 267 -14.46 10.75 -6.32
N ASN A 268 -13.56 10.21 -7.14
CA ASN A 268 -13.88 9.17 -8.15
C ASN A 268 -13.52 7.75 -7.66
N GLY A 269 -13.17 7.59 -6.38
CA GLY A 269 -12.57 6.38 -5.84
C GLY A 269 -11.17 6.13 -6.40
N GLN A 270 -10.58 4.99 -6.03
CA GLN A 270 -9.24 4.61 -6.45
C GLN A 270 -9.27 3.24 -7.11
N ASN A 271 -8.53 3.09 -8.21
CA ASN A 271 -8.24 1.79 -8.80
C ASN A 271 -6.76 1.47 -8.58
N TRP A 272 -6.48 0.46 -7.75
CA TRP A 272 -5.11 0.06 -7.44
C TRP A 272 -4.53 -0.90 -8.49
N GLY A 273 -5.40 -1.55 -9.26
CA GLY A 273 -5.03 -2.44 -10.37
C GLY A 273 -4.56 -3.83 -9.95
N PHE A 274 -4.65 -4.19 -8.66
CA PHE A 274 -4.31 -5.52 -8.15
C PHE A 274 -5.47 -6.49 -8.34
N PRO A 275 -5.23 -7.78 -8.61
CA PRO A 275 -6.31 -8.77 -8.56
C PRO A 275 -6.85 -8.92 -7.14
N THR A 276 -8.10 -9.35 -7.04
CA THR A 276 -8.71 -9.70 -5.74
C THR A 276 -8.48 -11.17 -5.40
N TYR A 277 -8.57 -11.53 -4.12
CA TYR A 277 -8.35 -12.91 -3.69
C TYR A 277 -9.59 -13.80 -3.92
N ASN A 278 -9.34 -15.02 -4.40
CA ASN A 278 -10.31 -16.10 -4.34
C ASN A 278 -10.27 -16.75 -2.94
N TRP A 279 -10.85 -16.05 -1.96
CA TRP A 279 -10.87 -16.50 -0.56
C TRP A 279 -11.52 -17.87 -0.36
N LYS A 280 -12.43 -18.25 -1.25
CA LYS A 280 -13.09 -19.56 -1.21
C LYS A 280 -12.09 -20.66 -1.53
N ASN A 281 -11.33 -20.53 -2.62
CA ASN A 281 -10.30 -21.49 -3.00
C ASN A 281 -9.19 -21.54 -1.95
N MET A 282 -8.75 -20.39 -1.45
CA MET A 282 -7.75 -20.34 -0.36
C MET A 282 -8.23 -21.03 0.92
N ALA A 283 -9.53 -21.07 1.21
CA ALA A 283 -10.03 -21.74 2.40
C ALA A 283 -9.93 -23.28 2.31
N GLU A 284 -9.87 -23.84 1.10
CA GLU A 284 -9.87 -25.30 0.88
C GLU A 284 -8.61 -25.99 1.43
N ASP A 285 -7.47 -25.29 1.45
CA ASP A 285 -6.20 -25.76 2.02
C ASP A 285 -5.86 -25.13 3.40
N GLY A 286 -6.84 -24.42 3.98
CA GLY A 286 -6.68 -23.70 5.23
C GLY A 286 -5.74 -22.50 5.12
N TYR A 287 -5.81 -21.76 4.01
CA TYR A 287 -5.07 -20.54 3.72
C TYR A 287 -3.55 -20.75 3.63
N ALA A 288 -3.10 -21.83 2.99
CA ALA A 288 -1.69 -22.21 2.97
C ALA A 288 -0.77 -21.13 2.39
N TRP A 289 -1.18 -20.47 1.29
CA TRP A 289 -0.42 -19.38 0.67
C TRP A 289 -0.20 -18.20 1.63
N TRP A 290 -1.27 -17.71 2.29
CA TRP A 290 -1.16 -16.61 3.24
C TRP A 290 -0.36 -16.98 4.50
N LYS A 291 -0.49 -18.22 5.00
CA LYS A 291 0.34 -18.70 6.11
C LYS A 291 1.81 -18.73 5.72
N LYS A 292 2.15 -19.28 4.54
CA LYS A 292 3.53 -19.27 4.00
C LYS A 292 4.07 -17.85 3.89
N ARG A 293 3.27 -16.91 3.37
CA ARG A 293 3.62 -15.48 3.28
C ARG A 293 3.98 -14.89 4.64
N LEU A 294 3.14 -15.10 5.66
CA LEU A 294 3.41 -14.62 7.01
C LEU A 294 4.63 -15.31 7.63
N THR A 295 4.78 -16.62 7.47
CA THR A 295 5.96 -17.36 7.95
C THR A 295 7.24 -16.80 7.33
N ALA A 296 7.26 -16.52 6.02
CA ALA A 296 8.43 -15.95 5.36
C ALA A 296 8.80 -14.57 5.92
N MET A 297 7.80 -13.72 6.17
CA MET A 297 8.00 -12.39 6.77
C MET A 297 8.51 -12.47 8.22
N SER A 298 8.09 -13.48 8.98
CA SER A 298 8.55 -13.68 10.37
C SER A 298 10.04 -13.99 10.52
N ASN A 299 10.74 -14.24 9.42
CA ASN A 299 12.20 -14.35 9.44
C ASN A 299 12.89 -12.99 9.68
N TYR A 300 12.20 -11.88 9.43
CA TYR A 300 12.80 -10.53 9.45
C TYR A 300 12.07 -9.54 10.36
N PHE A 301 10.83 -9.84 10.75
CA PHE A 301 9.98 -8.89 11.45
C PHE A 301 9.37 -9.49 12.72
N ASP A 302 9.23 -8.64 13.74
CA ASP A 302 8.64 -8.97 15.04
C ASP A 302 7.16 -8.54 15.12
N ALA A 303 6.78 -7.60 14.26
CA ALA A 303 5.43 -7.11 14.08
C ALA A 303 5.18 -6.78 12.61
N TYR A 304 3.92 -6.71 12.18
CA TYR A 304 3.59 -6.30 10.82
C TYR A 304 2.41 -5.34 10.81
N ARG A 305 2.41 -4.41 9.85
CA ARG A 305 1.21 -3.74 9.35
C ARG A 305 0.57 -4.62 8.27
N LEU A 306 -0.70 -5.00 8.43
CA LEU A 306 -1.54 -5.40 7.31
C LEU A 306 -2.09 -4.12 6.70
N ASP A 307 -1.58 -3.80 5.53
CA ASP A 307 -2.15 -2.77 4.68
C ASP A 307 -3.61 -3.12 4.38
N HIS A 308 -4.50 -2.14 4.47
CA HIS A 308 -5.92 -2.27 4.20
C HIS A 308 -6.57 -3.52 4.82
N ILE A 309 -6.51 -3.65 6.16
CA ILE A 309 -7.05 -4.85 6.86
C ILE A 309 -8.54 -5.07 6.57
N LEU A 310 -9.25 -4.04 6.13
CA LEU A 310 -10.61 -4.12 5.64
C LEU A 310 -10.78 -5.20 4.56
N GLY A 311 -9.76 -5.47 3.73
CA GLY A 311 -9.77 -6.52 2.71
C GLY A 311 -10.05 -7.94 3.21
N PHE A 312 -9.83 -8.22 4.50
CA PHE A 312 -10.18 -9.50 5.14
C PHE A 312 -11.66 -9.58 5.56
N PHE A 313 -12.33 -8.45 5.66
CA PHE A 313 -13.77 -8.32 5.85
C PHE A 313 -14.47 -8.25 4.49
N ARG A 314 -13.98 -7.36 3.63
CA ARG A 314 -14.47 -7.03 2.29
C ARG A 314 -13.42 -6.22 1.53
N ILE A 315 -13.31 -6.41 0.22
CA ILE A 315 -12.49 -5.56 -0.66
C ILE A 315 -13.42 -4.80 -1.60
N TRP A 316 -13.07 -3.57 -1.97
CA TRP A 316 -13.73 -2.89 -3.08
C TRP A 316 -13.21 -3.49 -4.40
N GLN A 317 -14.10 -4.15 -5.12
CA GLN A 317 -13.80 -4.91 -6.33
C GLN A 317 -14.44 -4.24 -7.53
N MET A 318 -13.67 -4.03 -8.58
CA MET A 318 -14.13 -3.48 -9.86
C MET A 318 -13.88 -4.49 -10.97
N PRO A 319 -14.68 -4.46 -12.04
CA PRO A 319 -14.36 -5.14 -13.29
C PRO A 319 -13.03 -4.65 -13.86
N GLU A 320 -12.31 -5.53 -14.55
CA GLU A 320 -11.05 -5.18 -15.20
C GLU A 320 -11.17 -3.98 -16.17
N ASP A 321 -12.32 -3.73 -16.77
CA ASP A 321 -12.50 -2.65 -17.74
C ASP A 321 -12.84 -1.28 -17.13
N SER A 322 -12.86 -1.18 -15.80
CA SER A 322 -12.99 0.07 -15.06
C SER A 322 -11.64 0.78 -14.92
N VAL A 323 -11.65 2.10 -15.10
CA VAL A 323 -10.49 2.99 -14.85
C VAL A 323 -10.64 3.69 -13.50
N ARG A 324 -11.87 4.00 -13.10
CA ARG A 324 -12.21 4.68 -11.83
C ARG A 324 -12.92 3.77 -10.84
N GLY A 325 -12.94 4.19 -9.58
CA GLY A 325 -13.51 3.44 -8.47
C GLY A 325 -15.04 3.39 -8.42
N LEU A 326 -15.75 4.22 -9.19
CA LEU A 326 -17.19 4.43 -9.02
C LEU A 326 -18.08 3.25 -9.45
N LEU A 327 -17.55 2.33 -10.26
CA LEU A 327 -18.26 1.15 -10.76
C LEU A 327 -17.87 -0.15 -10.02
N GLY A 328 -17.27 -0.02 -8.83
CA GLY A 328 -16.97 -1.17 -7.98
C GLY A 328 -18.10 -1.57 -7.03
N GLN A 329 -17.92 -2.71 -6.38
CA GLN A 329 -18.78 -3.21 -5.31
C GLN A 329 -17.95 -3.87 -4.21
N PHE A 330 -18.48 -3.94 -2.99
CA PHE A 330 -17.82 -4.68 -1.92
C PHE A 330 -17.93 -6.19 -2.19
N SER A 331 -16.78 -6.88 -2.15
CA SER A 331 -16.66 -8.32 -2.32
C SER A 331 -16.01 -8.94 -1.08
N PRO A 332 -16.69 -9.84 -0.36
CA PRO A 332 -18.08 -10.24 -0.57
C PRO A 332 -19.07 -9.20 -0.02
N ALA A 333 -20.32 -9.21 -0.51
CA ALA A 333 -21.44 -8.48 0.09
C ALA A 333 -22.77 -9.21 -0.16
N ILE A 334 -23.79 -8.91 0.66
CA ILE A 334 -25.13 -9.47 0.51
C ILE A 334 -25.88 -8.69 -0.58
N ALA A 335 -25.75 -9.15 -1.82
CA ALA A 335 -26.48 -8.62 -2.97
C ALA A 335 -28.02 -8.75 -2.81
N LEU A 336 -28.76 -7.91 -3.53
CA LEU A 336 -30.22 -7.81 -3.45
C LEU A 336 -30.88 -8.33 -4.73
N SER A 337 -31.95 -9.12 -4.63
CA SER A 337 -32.74 -9.47 -5.81
C SER A 337 -33.67 -8.31 -6.22
N ALA A 338 -34.11 -8.30 -7.48
CA ALA A 338 -35.11 -7.32 -7.94
C ALA A 338 -36.40 -7.37 -7.11
N GLU A 339 -36.83 -8.58 -6.72
CA GLU A 339 -38.01 -8.78 -5.88
C GLU A 339 -37.83 -8.18 -4.48
N GLU A 340 -36.65 -8.37 -3.87
CA GLU A 340 -36.35 -7.80 -2.57
C GLU A 340 -36.37 -6.27 -2.61
N ILE A 341 -35.76 -5.67 -3.64
CA ILE A 341 -35.72 -4.22 -3.83
C ILE A 341 -37.15 -3.66 -3.97
N GLU A 342 -37.99 -4.33 -4.77
CA GLU A 342 -39.38 -3.94 -4.96
C GLU A 342 -40.21 -4.06 -3.68
N ASN A 343 -40.12 -5.20 -2.98
CA ASN A 343 -40.98 -5.49 -1.83
C ASN A 343 -40.58 -4.70 -0.58
N ASN A 344 -39.27 -4.52 -0.33
CA ASN A 344 -38.78 -3.93 0.92
C ASN A 344 -38.58 -2.42 0.83
N TYR A 345 -38.31 -1.89 -0.37
CA TYR A 345 -38.02 -0.46 -0.58
C TYR A 345 -39.02 0.21 -1.51
N GLY A 346 -39.89 -0.55 -2.20
CA GLY A 346 -40.92 0.01 -3.07
C GLY A 346 -40.37 0.62 -4.36
N ILE A 347 -39.21 0.16 -4.85
CA ILE A 347 -38.61 0.66 -6.10
C ILE A 347 -39.03 -0.27 -7.25
N PRO A 348 -39.83 0.19 -8.24
CA PRO A 348 -40.53 -0.68 -9.19
C PRO A 348 -39.64 -1.10 -10.38
N LEU A 349 -38.55 -1.84 -10.11
CA LEU A 349 -37.53 -2.23 -11.09
C LEU A 349 -38.12 -2.90 -12.33
N ARG A 350 -38.93 -3.94 -12.16
CA ARG A 350 -39.53 -4.73 -13.24
C ARG A 350 -40.55 -3.93 -14.04
N GLN A 351 -41.30 -3.05 -13.38
CA GLN A 351 -42.29 -2.21 -14.05
C GLN A 351 -41.63 -1.15 -14.94
N TRP A 352 -40.51 -0.55 -14.49
CA TRP A 352 -39.81 0.50 -15.23
C TRP A 352 -38.75 -0.05 -16.19
N GLY A 353 -38.47 -1.36 -16.11
CA GLY A 353 -37.40 -2.01 -16.83
C GLY A 353 -36.08 -1.89 -16.06
N LEU A 354 -35.44 -3.03 -15.83
CA LEU A 354 -34.19 -3.10 -15.08
C LEU A 354 -33.10 -2.21 -15.70
N GLU A 355 -33.02 -2.17 -17.03
CA GLU A 355 -32.03 -1.41 -17.80
C GLU A 355 -31.97 0.07 -17.42
N ARG A 356 -33.08 0.67 -16.94
CA ARG A 356 -33.10 2.05 -16.45
C ARG A 356 -32.15 2.26 -15.26
N PHE A 357 -31.91 1.23 -14.47
CA PHE A 357 -31.14 1.30 -13.23
C PHE A 357 -29.70 0.82 -13.42
N ILE A 358 -29.47 -0.13 -14.33
CA ILE A 358 -28.18 -0.80 -14.51
C ILE A 358 -27.35 -0.27 -15.70
N ASN A 359 -28.00 0.34 -16.70
CA ASN A 359 -27.27 0.92 -17.84
C ASN A 359 -27.04 2.42 -17.66
N PRO A 360 -25.98 2.96 -18.28
CA PRO A 360 -25.75 4.41 -18.34
C PRO A 360 -27.00 5.18 -18.72
N PHE A 361 -27.42 6.11 -17.87
CA PHE A 361 -28.54 7.00 -18.17
C PHE A 361 -28.06 8.14 -19.07
N ILE A 362 -28.19 7.96 -20.38
CA ILE A 362 -27.73 8.92 -21.39
C ILE A 362 -28.92 9.48 -22.15
N LYS A 363 -29.17 10.78 -21.96
CA LYS A 363 -30.19 11.57 -22.68
C LYS A 363 -29.59 12.87 -23.20
N ASP A 364 -30.27 13.49 -24.15
CA ASP A 364 -29.94 14.81 -24.71
C ASP A 364 -29.51 15.85 -23.65
N TRP A 365 -30.30 16.02 -22.59
CA TRP A 365 -30.02 17.02 -21.56
C TRP A 365 -28.86 16.65 -20.64
N VAL A 366 -28.58 15.35 -20.48
CA VAL A 366 -27.42 14.86 -19.73
C VAL A 366 -26.15 15.16 -20.52
N ILE A 367 -26.18 14.96 -21.84
CA ILE A 367 -25.07 15.29 -22.73
C ILE A 367 -24.81 16.80 -22.71
N ASP A 368 -25.86 17.63 -22.77
CA ASP A 368 -25.72 19.09 -22.65
C ASP A 368 -25.06 19.51 -21.34
N GLU A 369 -25.42 18.88 -20.22
CA GLU A 369 -24.88 19.22 -18.91
C GLU A 369 -23.38 18.86 -18.81
N ILE A 370 -22.98 17.71 -19.35
CA ILE A 370 -21.60 17.22 -19.24
C ILE A 370 -20.67 17.88 -20.26
N PHE A 371 -21.11 18.01 -21.51
CA PHE A 371 -20.26 18.43 -22.63
C PHE A 371 -20.58 19.82 -23.17
N GLY A 372 -21.68 20.43 -22.73
CA GLY A 372 -22.20 21.67 -23.31
C GLY A 372 -23.05 21.40 -24.55
N ARG A 373 -24.09 22.20 -24.73
CA ARG A 373 -25.07 22.05 -25.81
C ARG A 373 -24.45 22.09 -27.22
N ASP A 374 -23.41 22.90 -27.40
CA ASP A 374 -22.75 23.07 -28.71
C ASP A 374 -21.99 21.82 -29.17
N ASN A 375 -21.63 20.92 -28.24
CA ASN A 375 -20.89 19.69 -28.54
C ASN A 375 -21.80 18.46 -28.68
N ARG A 376 -23.11 18.57 -28.40
CA ARG A 376 -24.03 17.43 -28.30
C ARG A 376 -24.02 16.55 -29.54
N ASP A 377 -24.24 17.15 -30.71
CA ASP A 377 -24.38 16.38 -31.96
C ASP A 377 -23.09 15.64 -32.30
N TRP A 378 -21.94 16.26 -32.03
CA TRP A 378 -20.63 15.63 -32.23
C TRP A 378 -20.42 14.46 -31.25
N ILE A 379 -20.76 14.63 -29.97
CA ILE A 379 -20.68 13.55 -28.97
C ILE A 379 -21.55 12.37 -29.38
N ILE A 380 -22.79 12.62 -29.78
CA ILE A 380 -23.73 11.59 -30.21
C ILE A 380 -23.17 10.83 -31.42
N GLN A 381 -22.77 11.54 -32.47
CA GLN A 381 -22.31 10.92 -33.71
C GLN A 381 -21.02 10.12 -33.54
N THR A 382 -20.14 10.56 -32.65
CA THR A 382 -18.79 9.99 -32.50
C THR A 382 -18.75 8.82 -31.53
N PHE A 383 -19.54 8.85 -30.45
CA PHE A 383 -19.38 7.91 -29.34
C PHE A 383 -20.62 7.09 -28.99
N LEU A 384 -21.80 7.45 -29.50
CA LEU A 384 -23.07 6.90 -29.05
C LEU A 384 -23.93 6.35 -30.20
N ASP A 385 -24.84 5.43 -29.84
CA ASP A 385 -25.90 4.89 -30.70
C ASP A 385 -27.27 5.27 -30.13
N TYR A 386 -28.15 5.80 -30.98
CA TYR A 386 -29.51 6.14 -30.59
C TYR A 386 -30.38 4.88 -30.46
N ILE A 387 -30.99 4.69 -29.29
CA ILE A 387 -31.82 3.50 -28.97
C ILE A 387 -33.31 3.83 -28.80
N GLY A 388 -33.73 5.04 -29.14
CA GLY A 388 -35.14 5.46 -29.09
C GLY A 388 -35.51 6.28 -27.86
N ASN A 389 -36.58 7.07 -27.98
CA ASN A 389 -37.15 7.92 -26.92
C ASN A 389 -36.14 8.89 -26.28
N GLY A 390 -35.19 9.41 -27.06
CA GLY A 390 -34.15 10.32 -26.56
C GLY A 390 -33.07 9.63 -25.72
N ASN A 391 -32.95 8.30 -25.78
CA ASN A 391 -31.93 7.54 -25.05
C ASN A 391 -30.81 7.08 -25.99
N TYR A 392 -29.62 6.94 -25.42
CA TYR A 392 -28.42 6.53 -26.13
C TYR A 392 -27.69 5.40 -25.39
N THR A 393 -26.94 4.61 -26.13
CA THR A 393 -25.94 3.67 -25.60
C THR A 393 -24.57 4.00 -26.20
N PHE A 394 -23.49 3.50 -25.61
CA PHE A 394 -22.17 3.64 -26.20
C PHE A 394 -22.01 2.76 -27.45
N GLN A 395 -21.30 3.28 -28.45
CA GLN A 395 -20.74 2.48 -29.53
C GLN A 395 -19.72 1.48 -28.96
N ASN A 396 -19.52 0.36 -29.66
CA ASN A 396 -18.71 -0.75 -29.17
C ASN A 396 -17.24 -0.36 -28.90
N GLU A 397 -16.72 0.64 -29.62
CA GLU A 397 -15.38 1.19 -29.49
C GLU A 397 -15.17 1.96 -28.20
N TYR A 398 -16.25 2.35 -27.50
CA TYR A 398 -16.21 3.22 -26.31
C TYR A 398 -17.07 2.71 -25.15
N ASN A 399 -17.59 1.48 -25.23
CA ASN A 399 -18.57 0.94 -24.28
C ASN A 399 -18.00 0.49 -22.93
N ASN A 400 -16.74 0.81 -22.62
CA ASN A 400 -16.20 0.77 -21.26
C ASN A 400 -15.06 1.79 -21.08
N GLN A 401 -14.62 1.97 -19.84
CA GLN A 401 -13.65 3.01 -19.49
C GLN A 401 -12.26 2.72 -20.07
N LYS A 402 -11.77 1.48 -20.04
CA LYS A 402 -10.46 1.12 -20.66
C LYS A 402 -10.40 1.40 -22.16
N LYS A 403 -11.50 1.17 -22.90
CA LYS A 403 -11.58 1.50 -24.33
C LYS A 403 -11.51 3.01 -24.56
N VAL A 404 -12.20 3.78 -23.73
CA VAL A 404 -12.14 5.26 -23.75
C VAL A 404 -10.74 5.77 -23.41
N GLU A 405 -10.05 5.17 -22.45
CA GLU A 405 -8.65 5.49 -22.10
C GLU A 405 -7.72 5.25 -23.28
N LYS A 406 -7.83 4.09 -23.92
CA LYS A 406 -7.01 3.69 -25.07
C LYS A 406 -7.24 4.56 -26.31
N ALA A 407 -8.39 5.22 -26.42
CA ALA A 407 -8.72 6.07 -27.56
C ALA A 407 -7.95 7.41 -27.59
N GLN A 408 -7.18 7.75 -26.54
CA GLN A 408 -6.33 8.95 -26.49
C GLN A 408 -7.08 10.26 -26.83
N LEU A 409 -8.30 10.38 -26.31
CA LEU A 409 -9.15 11.56 -26.49
C LEU A 409 -8.65 12.75 -25.67
N GLU A 410 -9.11 13.95 -26.04
CA GLU A 410 -8.92 15.15 -25.21
C GLU A 410 -9.48 14.94 -23.80
N ASP A 411 -8.79 15.46 -22.79
CA ASP A 411 -9.08 15.17 -21.38
C ASP A 411 -10.54 15.45 -21.01
N TRP A 412 -11.09 16.60 -21.37
CA TRP A 412 -12.48 16.94 -21.04
C TRP A 412 -13.52 15.98 -21.67
N VAL A 413 -13.23 15.44 -22.86
CA VAL A 413 -14.06 14.43 -23.54
C VAL A 413 -13.96 13.11 -22.79
N ARG A 414 -12.73 12.65 -22.52
CA ARG A 414 -12.46 11.42 -21.77
C ARG A 414 -13.17 11.43 -20.41
N GLU A 415 -12.99 12.53 -19.67
CA GLU A 415 -13.61 12.77 -18.37
C GLU A 415 -15.15 12.78 -18.43
N GLY A 416 -15.72 13.39 -19.47
CA GLY A 416 -17.16 13.38 -19.70
C GLY A 416 -17.71 12.00 -20.05
N LEU A 417 -16.99 11.22 -20.87
CA LEU A 417 -17.39 9.85 -21.23
C LEU A 417 -17.32 8.91 -20.01
N TYR A 418 -16.32 9.08 -19.12
CA TYR A 418 -16.28 8.37 -17.84
C TYR A 418 -17.51 8.70 -16.97
N LYS A 419 -17.88 9.98 -16.86
CA LYS A 419 -19.09 10.39 -16.14
C LYS A 419 -20.37 9.77 -16.71
N LEU A 420 -20.46 9.64 -18.05
CA LEU A 420 -21.59 8.95 -18.68
C LEU A 420 -21.65 7.46 -18.32
N HIS A 421 -20.53 6.74 -18.41
CA HIS A 421 -20.42 5.33 -17.98
C HIS A 421 -20.88 5.13 -16.54
N GLU A 422 -20.51 6.06 -15.67
CA GLU A 422 -20.77 6.01 -14.24
C GLU A 422 -22.19 6.43 -13.84
N ASN A 423 -23.00 6.92 -14.79
CA ASN A 423 -24.32 7.49 -14.56
C ASN A 423 -25.42 6.40 -14.44
N ILE A 424 -25.22 5.48 -13.51
CA ILE A 424 -26.11 4.34 -13.22
C ILE A 424 -26.59 4.38 -11.76
N ILE A 425 -27.59 3.56 -11.42
CA ILE A 425 -28.15 3.49 -10.06
C ILE A 425 -27.75 2.19 -9.34
N LEU A 426 -27.76 1.06 -10.07
CA LEU A 426 -27.44 -0.26 -9.57
C LEU A 426 -26.35 -0.91 -10.42
N LEU A 427 -25.48 -1.68 -9.79
CA LEU A 427 -24.52 -2.60 -10.41
C LEU A 427 -25.09 -4.02 -10.37
N LYS A 428 -24.76 -4.84 -11.37
CA LYS A 428 -25.02 -6.29 -11.31
C LYS A 428 -23.98 -6.95 -10.40
N ASP A 429 -24.42 -7.93 -9.62
CA ASP A 429 -23.51 -8.75 -8.84
C ASP A 429 -22.57 -9.55 -9.74
N ASP A 430 -21.33 -9.71 -9.32
CA ASP A 430 -20.29 -10.38 -10.10
C ASP A 430 -20.52 -11.90 -10.17
N GLU A 431 -21.12 -12.49 -9.13
CA GLU A 431 -21.35 -13.93 -9.05
C GLU A 431 -22.76 -14.33 -9.54
N ASN A 432 -23.77 -13.49 -9.33
CA ASN A 432 -25.16 -13.79 -9.65
C ASN A 432 -25.83 -12.65 -10.44
N PRO A 433 -26.03 -12.79 -11.77
CA PRO A 433 -26.55 -11.71 -12.62
C PRO A 433 -28.00 -11.30 -12.32
N GLU A 434 -28.73 -12.07 -11.51
CA GLU A 434 -30.10 -11.77 -11.05
C GLU A 434 -30.13 -10.94 -9.76
N LYS A 435 -28.96 -10.55 -9.23
CA LYS A 435 -28.81 -9.72 -8.04
C LYS A 435 -28.05 -8.43 -8.35
N TYR A 436 -28.24 -7.45 -7.47
CA TYR A 436 -27.81 -6.08 -7.67
C TYR A 436 -27.22 -5.46 -6.40
N HIS A 437 -26.34 -4.49 -6.62
CA HIS A 437 -25.72 -3.67 -5.59
C HIS A 437 -26.02 -2.19 -5.90
N PRO A 438 -26.36 -1.36 -4.90
CA PRO A 438 -26.45 0.07 -5.11
C PRO A 438 -25.08 0.64 -5.52
N ARG A 439 -25.04 1.49 -6.54
CA ARG A 439 -23.81 2.23 -6.90
C ARG A 439 -23.42 3.14 -5.74
N ILE A 440 -22.15 3.14 -5.35
CA ILE A 440 -21.66 4.05 -4.30
C ILE A 440 -21.93 5.50 -4.72
N SER A 441 -22.30 6.37 -3.78
CA SER A 441 -22.69 7.76 -4.07
C SER A 441 -23.79 7.92 -5.14
N LEU A 442 -24.71 6.96 -5.29
CA LEU A 442 -25.79 7.04 -6.30
C LEU A 442 -26.60 8.34 -6.24
N ILE A 443 -26.75 8.92 -5.04
CA ILE A 443 -27.49 10.16 -4.79
C ILE A 443 -26.87 11.36 -5.54
N GLN A 444 -25.57 11.30 -5.85
CA GLN A 444 -24.85 12.35 -6.56
C GLN A 444 -24.94 12.22 -8.09
N THR A 445 -25.51 11.13 -8.61
CA THR A 445 -25.59 10.89 -10.05
C THR A 445 -26.60 11.81 -10.73
N ILE A 446 -26.39 12.11 -12.02
CA ILE A 446 -27.37 12.84 -12.83
C ILE A 446 -28.63 11.97 -13.00
N SER A 447 -28.46 10.65 -13.13
CA SER A 447 -29.50 9.63 -13.21
C SER A 447 -30.49 9.68 -12.03
N PHE A 448 -29.99 9.96 -10.82
CA PHE A 448 -30.81 10.11 -9.61
C PHE A 448 -31.76 11.32 -9.67
N ARG A 449 -31.40 12.37 -10.41
CA ARG A 449 -32.20 13.61 -10.48
C ARG A 449 -33.53 13.42 -11.19
N GLU A 450 -33.61 12.46 -12.11
CA GLU A 450 -34.81 12.12 -12.90
C GLU A 450 -35.93 11.52 -12.03
N PHE A 451 -35.60 10.96 -10.86
CA PHE A 451 -36.60 10.38 -9.97
C PHE A 451 -37.37 11.49 -9.22
N GLY A 452 -38.67 11.28 -9.04
CA GLY A 452 -39.49 12.11 -8.15
C GLY A 452 -39.12 11.90 -6.67
N ASP A 453 -39.46 12.86 -5.81
CA ASP A 453 -39.01 12.91 -4.42
C ASP A 453 -39.33 11.64 -3.61
N ASP A 454 -40.49 11.02 -3.83
CA ASP A 454 -40.86 9.75 -3.20
C ASP A 454 -39.87 8.62 -3.54
N TYR A 455 -39.51 8.48 -4.82
CA TYR A 455 -38.54 7.45 -5.24
C TYR A 455 -37.11 7.78 -4.83
N LYS A 456 -36.74 9.06 -4.78
CA LYS A 456 -35.45 9.51 -4.23
C LYS A 456 -35.29 9.06 -2.77
N GLY A 457 -36.30 9.30 -1.93
CA GLY A 457 -36.29 8.84 -0.53
C GLY A 457 -36.20 7.32 -0.39
N ARG A 458 -36.84 6.55 -1.29
CA ARG A 458 -36.74 5.08 -1.32
C ARG A 458 -35.33 4.59 -1.70
N LEU A 459 -34.71 5.23 -2.70
CA LEU A 459 -33.33 4.94 -3.12
C LEU A 459 -32.31 5.33 -2.04
N GLU A 460 -32.51 6.44 -1.34
CA GLU A 460 -31.67 6.84 -0.20
C GLU A 460 -31.78 5.84 0.96
N LYS A 461 -33.00 5.36 1.26
CA LYS A 461 -33.20 4.31 2.25
C LYS A 461 -32.46 3.03 1.87
N LEU A 462 -32.58 2.60 0.61
CA LEU A 462 -31.85 1.44 0.08
C LEU A 462 -30.34 1.61 0.22
N TYR A 463 -29.82 2.77 -0.19
CA TYR A 463 -28.40 3.12 -0.11
C TYR A 463 -27.87 3.04 1.33
N ASN A 464 -28.55 3.70 2.27
CA ASN A 464 -28.11 3.78 3.65
C ASN A 464 -28.15 2.41 4.34
N ASP A 465 -29.21 1.64 4.12
CA ASP A 465 -29.32 0.27 4.66
C ASP A 465 -28.22 -0.65 4.12
N TYR A 466 -27.93 -0.58 2.81
CA TYR A 466 -26.92 -1.41 2.18
C TYR A 466 -25.49 -1.12 2.69
N PHE A 467 -25.08 0.15 2.72
CA PHE A 467 -23.70 0.51 3.07
C PHE A 467 -23.44 0.64 4.59
N TYR A 468 -24.48 0.90 5.39
CA TYR A 468 -24.34 1.21 6.82
C TYR A 468 -25.17 0.31 7.76
N GLY A 469 -25.56 -0.88 7.31
CA GLY A 469 -26.27 -1.84 8.17
C GLY A 469 -26.21 -3.28 7.69
N ARG A 470 -26.81 -3.56 6.54
CA ARG A 470 -27.08 -4.92 6.02
C ARG A 470 -25.91 -5.90 6.13
N ASN A 471 -24.70 -5.42 5.85
CA ASN A 471 -23.54 -6.27 5.67
C ASN A 471 -22.64 -6.43 6.92
N TYR A 472 -22.91 -5.73 8.02
CA TYR A 472 -21.95 -5.65 9.14
C TYR A 472 -21.66 -6.99 9.81
N GLU A 473 -22.69 -7.75 10.18
CA GLU A 473 -22.47 -9.08 10.77
C GLU A 473 -21.87 -10.07 9.76
N PHE A 474 -22.26 -9.98 8.49
CA PHE A 474 -21.68 -10.82 7.44
C PHE A 474 -20.19 -10.58 7.25
N TRP A 475 -19.77 -9.32 7.16
CA TRP A 475 -18.35 -8.95 7.05
C TRP A 475 -17.55 -9.33 8.29
N LYS A 476 -18.16 -9.24 9.48
CA LYS A 476 -17.57 -9.71 10.73
C LYS A 476 -17.31 -11.22 10.68
N GLU A 477 -18.27 -12.02 10.23
CA GLU A 477 -18.08 -13.47 10.03
C GLU A 477 -16.95 -13.76 9.05
N LYS A 478 -16.89 -13.04 7.92
CA LYS A 478 -15.81 -13.19 6.92
C LYS A 478 -14.43 -12.90 7.47
N ALA A 479 -14.30 -11.91 8.34
CA ALA A 479 -13.04 -11.65 9.01
C ALA A 479 -12.66 -12.77 9.99
N TYR A 480 -13.61 -13.30 10.77
CA TYR A 480 -13.35 -14.41 11.69
C TYR A 480 -13.01 -15.74 11.00
N GLU A 481 -13.46 -15.96 9.76
CA GLU A 481 -13.02 -17.11 8.97
C GLU A 481 -11.50 -17.08 8.67
N LYS A 482 -10.91 -15.87 8.55
CA LYS A 482 -9.57 -15.66 7.98
C LYS A 482 -8.57 -15.22 9.03
N LEU A 483 -8.83 -14.08 9.69
CA LEU A 483 -7.86 -13.38 10.54
C LEU A 483 -7.29 -14.25 11.67
N PRO A 484 -8.07 -15.09 12.40
CA PRO A 484 -7.51 -15.93 13.45
C PRO A 484 -6.46 -16.91 12.92
N VAL A 485 -6.80 -17.64 11.85
CA VAL A 485 -5.91 -18.66 11.26
C VAL A 485 -4.62 -18.03 10.71
N LEU A 486 -4.72 -16.83 10.14
CA LEU A 486 -3.58 -16.10 9.61
C LEU A 486 -2.71 -15.52 10.71
N LYS A 487 -3.31 -14.84 11.70
CA LYS A 487 -2.60 -14.26 12.84
C LYS A 487 -1.84 -15.34 13.62
N ASP A 488 -2.43 -16.52 13.79
CA ASP A 488 -1.82 -17.62 14.55
C ASP A 488 -0.76 -18.40 13.76
N ALA A 489 -0.48 -18.01 12.50
CA ALA A 489 0.58 -18.63 11.70
C ALA A 489 2.00 -18.29 12.18
N THR A 490 2.16 -17.16 12.88
CA THR A 490 3.45 -16.70 13.42
C THR A 490 3.26 -16.03 14.78
N ASN A 491 4.37 -15.73 15.46
CA ASN A 491 4.36 -14.97 16.71
C ASN A 491 4.47 -13.45 16.48
N MET A 492 4.46 -12.98 15.23
CA MET A 492 4.55 -11.55 14.95
C MET A 492 3.32 -10.82 15.47
N LEU A 493 3.51 -9.64 16.04
CA LEU A 493 2.40 -8.80 16.49
C LEU A 493 1.67 -8.18 15.29
N ALA A 494 0.38 -8.52 15.16
CA ALA A 494 -0.47 -8.00 14.10
C ALA A 494 -0.94 -6.56 14.38
N CYS A 495 -0.68 -5.67 13.44
CA CYS A 495 -1.24 -4.32 13.38
C CYS A 495 -2.04 -4.19 12.08
N GLY A 496 -3.29 -3.76 12.15
CA GLY A 496 -4.11 -3.52 10.97
C GLY A 496 -4.20 -2.04 10.65
N GLU A 497 -4.04 -1.67 9.38
CA GLU A 497 -4.47 -0.36 8.93
C GLU A 497 -5.96 -0.38 8.60
N ASP A 498 -6.73 0.33 9.43
CA ASP A 498 -8.17 0.44 9.36
C ASP A 498 -8.62 1.90 9.14
N LEU A 499 -8.11 2.55 8.09
CA LEU A 499 -8.55 3.89 7.68
C LEU A 499 -9.63 3.82 6.59
N GLY A 500 -10.22 4.97 6.27
CA GLY A 500 -11.25 5.11 5.23
C GLY A 500 -12.65 4.76 5.72
N MET A 501 -13.44 4.08 4.87
CA MET A 501 -14.83 3.72 5.20
C MET A 501 -14.89 2.47 6.08
N VAL A 502 -14.63 2.64 7.37
CA VAL A 502 -14.55 1.58 8.38
C VAL A 502 -15.95 1.19 8.90
N PRO A 503 -16.42 -0.05 8.68
CA PRO A 503 -17.63 -0.55 9.32
C PRO A 503 -17.52 -0.57 10.85
N ALA A 504 -18.62 -0.30 11.55
CA ALA A 504 -18.64 -0.24 13.02
C ALA A 504 -18.20 -1.53 13.72
N ASN A 505 -18.29 -2.68 13.04
CA ASN A 505 -17.87 -3.98 13.55
C ASN A 505 -16.36 -4.24 13.47
N VAL A 506 -15.59 -3.47 12.67
CA VAL A 506 -14.15 -3.70 12.48
C VAL A 506 -13.34 -3.48 13.77
N PRO A 507 -13.51 -2.36 14.52
CA PRO A 507 -12.77 -2.15 15.76
C PRO A 507 -12.99 -3.25 16.80
N ASP A 508 -14.22 -3.78 16.90
CA ASP A 508 -14.56 -4.86 17.83
C ASP A 508 -13.85 -6.18 17.48
N VAL A 509 -13.81 -6.54 16.19
CA VAL A 509 -13.10 -7.74 15.72
C VAL A 509 -11.61 -7.61 15.98
N MET A 510 -11.01 -6.47 15.64
CA MET A 510 -9.58 -6.23 15.86
C MET A 510 -9.23 -6.30 17.35
N ASN A 511 -10.04 -5.69 18.21
CA ASN A 511 -9.84 -5.75 19.66
C ASN A 511 -9.95 -7.19 20.21
N HIS A 512 -10.96 -7.96 19.78
CA HIS A 512 -11.09 -9.37 20.18
C HIS A 512 -9.85 -10.18 19.78
N LEU A 513 -9.34 -9.98 18.56
CA LEU A 513 -8.20 -10.71 18.02
C LEU A 513 -6.84 -10.16 18.48
N ASN A 514 -6.81 -9.15 19.36
CA ASN A 514 -5.60 -8.42 19.78
C ASN A 514 -4.78 -7.86 18.60
N ILE A 515 -5.47 -7.40 17.55
CA ILE A 515 -4.85 -6.71 16.42
C ILE A 515 -4.84 -5.21 16.72
N LEU A 516 -3.67 -4.60 16.68
CA LEU A 516 -3.53 -3.16 16.94
C LEU A 516 -4.15 -2.36 15.80
N ARG A 517 -4.95 -1.34 16.13
CA ARG A 517 -5.50 -0.38 15.16
C ARG A 517 -4.47 0.66 14.73
N LEU A 518 -4.59 1.21 13.53
CA LEU A 518 -3.80 2.37 13.13
C LEU A 518 -4.60 3.65 13.41
N ILE A 519 -4.03 4.55 14.20
CA ILE A 519 -4.63 5.85 14.49
C ILE A 519 -3.71 6.94 13.95
N ILE A 520 -4.28 7.83 13.15
CA ILE A 520 -3.66 9.09 12.72
C ILE A 520 -4.52 10.21 13.31
N GLU A 521 -3.93 11.11 14.11
CA GLU A 521 -4.72 12.11 14.88
C GLU A 521 -5.68 12.90 13.97
N ARG A 522 -5.18 13.37 12.84
CA ARG A 522 -5.94 14.17 11.87
C ARG A 522 -6.85 13.37 10.92
N MET A 523 -6.93 12.04 11.06
CA MET A 523 -7.84 11.20 10.27
C MET A 523 -8.76 10.41 11.21
N PRO A 524 -9.72 11.08 11.88
CA PRO A 524 -10.67 10.40 12.74
C PRO A 524 -11.53 9.42 11.93
N SER A 525 -11.88 8.29 12.56
CA SER A 525 -12.79 7.28 12.00
C SER A 525 -14.28 7.64 12.18
N ASP A 526 -14.56 8.84 12.70
CA ASP A 526 -15.89 9.38 12.94
C ASP A 526 -15.96 10.87 12.54
N ASN A 527 -17.11 11.52 12.80
CA ASN A 527 -17.37 12.90 12.38
C ASN A 527 -16.64 13.97 13.22
N ARG A 528 -15.68 13.60 14.08
CA ARG A 528 -14.89 14.57 14.84
C ARG A 528 -13.88 15.28 13.94
N PHE A 529 -13.33 16.39 14.43
CA PHE A 529 -12.30 17.14 13.72
C PHE A 529 -10.94 16.41 13.74
N VAL A 530 -10.57 15.88 14.90
CA VAL A 530 -9.38 15.03 15.10
C VAL A 530 -9.71 13.92 16.09
N SER A 531 -8.94 12.84 16.04
CA SER A 531 -8.97 11.74 17.01
C SER A 531 -8.47 12.24 18.38
N PRO A 532 -9.29 12.18 19.44
CA PRO A 532 -8.85 12.63 20.76
C PRO A 532 -7.82 11.67 21.35
N LEU A 533 -6.58 12.15 21.52
CA LEU A 533 -5.43 11.34 21.93
C LEU A 533 -5.57 10.70 23.33
N ASN A 534 -6.42 11.26 24.19
CA ASN A 534 -6.75 10.72 25.51
C ASN A 534 -7.73 9.53 25.46
N GLU A 535 -8.47 9.35 24.36
CA GLU A 535 -9.42 8.26 24.14
C GLU A 535 -8.86 7.14 23.27
N VAL A 536 -7.63 7.29 22.75
CA VAL A 536 -6.98 6.27 21.91
C VAL A 536 -6.85 4.96 22.70
N PRO A 537 -7.40 3.83 22.20
CA PRO A 537 -7.29 2.53 22.86
C PRO A 537 -5.84 2.08 23.03
N TYR A 538 -5.58 1.23 24.02
CA TYR A 538 -4.24 0.70 24.23
C TYR A 538 -3.75 -0.14 23.05
N LEU A 539 -4.59 -1.03 22.49
CA LEU A 539 -4.25 -1.84 21.32
C LEU A 539 -4.28 -0.99 20.03
N SER A 540 -3.33 -0.06 19.91
CA SER A 540 -3.22 0.85 18.78
C SER A 540 -1.76 1.23 18.52
N VAL A 541 -1.46 1.45 17.25
CA VAL A 541 -0.31 2.18 16.74
C VAL A 541 -0.78 3.60 16.44
N LEU A 542 -0.27 4.58 17.17
CA LEU A 542 -0.54 5.99 16.94
C LEU A 542 0.60 6.64 16.15
N THR A 543 0.27 7.37 15.10
CA THR A 543 1.22 8.17 14.32
C THR A 543 0.69 9.57 14.03
N THR A 544 1.59 10.51 13.76
CA THR A 544 1.29 11.87 13.26
C THR A 544 0.90 11.83 11.77
N SER A 545 1.61 11.03 10.99
CA SER A 545 1.43 10.88 9.55
C SER A 545 1.81 9.47 9.08
N SER A 546 1.29 9.04 7.92
CA SER A 546 1.75 7.87 7.19
C SER A 546 2.48 8.28 5.91
N HIS A 547 3.08 7.31 5.20
CA HIS A 547 3.71 7.54 3.90
C HIS A 547 2.74 8.09 2.83
N ASP A 548 1.43 7.87 2.99
CA ASP A 548 0.37 8.35 2.09
C ASP A 548 -0.15 9.75 2.44
N THR A 549 0.32 10.32 3.54
CA THR A 549 -0.13 11.63 4.02
C THR A 549 1.06 12.59 4.10
N SER A 550 0.80 13.90 4.08
CA SER A 550 1.85 14.90 4.22
C SER A 550 2.57 14.82 5.58
N PRO A 551 3.89 15.06 5.66
CA PRO A 551 4.56 15.22 6.96
C PRO A 551 3.92 16.36 7.79
N LEU A 552 4.11 16.36 9.10
CA LEU A 552 3.40 17.24 10.03
C LEU A 552 3.60 18.74 9.73
N ARG A 553 4.79 19.13 9.26
CA ARG A 553 5.04 20.51 8.82
C ARG A 553 4.29 20.87 7.53
N ALA A 554 4.27 19.97 6.55
CA ALA A 554 3.57 20.21 5.30
C ALA A 554 2.05 20.30 5.56
N TRP A 555 1.52 19.43 6.42
CA TRP A 555 0.14 19.51 6.90
C TRP A 555 -0.23 20.85 7.53
N TRP A 556 0.66 21.39 8.36
CA TRP A 556 0.47 22.70 8.98
C TRP A 556 0.28 23.83 7.96
N GLU A 557 0.82 23.67 6.76
CA GLU A 557 0.79 24.65 5.69
C GLU A 557 -0.34 24.39 4.66
N GLU A 558 -1.11 23.30 4.81
CA GLU A 558 -2.15 22.89 3.83
C GLU A 558 -3.44 23.71 3.93
N ASN A 559 -3.96 23.89 5.14
CA ASN A 559 -5.23 24.56 5.38
C ASN A 559 -5.18 25.44 6.63
N HIS A 560 -5.05 26.75 6.43
CA HIS A 560 -4.90 27.69 7.53
C HIS A 560 -6.13 27.76 8.46
N GLU A 561 -7.36 27.58 7.94
CA GLU A 561 -8.56 27.58 8.78
C GLU A 561 -8.60 26.37 9.72
N GLU A 562 -8.27 25.18 9.19
CA GLU A 562 -8.18 23.96 10.00
C GLU A 562 -7.03 24.06 11.02
N ILE A 563 -5.89 24.62 10.64
CA ILE A 563 -4.74 24.76 11.53
C ILE A 563 -4.97 25.81 12.61
N GLN A 564 -5.65 26.92 12.30
CA GLN A 564 -6.10 27.88 13.31
C GLN A 564 -7.01 27.20 14.34
N ARG A 565 -7.94 26.37 13.87
CA ARG A 565 -8.82 25.59 14.74
C ARG A 565 -8.03 24.59 15.58
N TYR A 566 -7.09 23.85 14.99
CA TYR A 566 -6.23 22.90 15.71
C TYR A 566 -5.40 23.59 16.80
N TYR A 567 -4.78 24.72 16.47
CA TYR A 567 -3.96 25.51 17.39
C TYR A 567 -4.77 25.99 18.62
N ASN A 568 -6.01 26.45 18.42
CA ASN A 568 -6.83 26.94 19.54
C ASN A 568 -7.60 25.83 20.27
N GLU A 569 -8.32 24.98 19.54
CA GLU A 569 -9.24 24.00 20.15
C GLU A 569 -8.52 22.74 20.62
N VAL A 570 -7.46 22.32 19.92
CA VAL A 570 -6.80 21.03 20.16
C VAL A 570 -5.53 21.21 21.00
N MET A 571 -4.68 22.18 20.67
CA MET A 571 -3.48 22.51 21.47
C MET A 571 -3.80 23.42 22.65
N GLY A 572 -4.92 24.15 22.62
CA GLY A 572 -5.29 25.09 23.69
C GLY A 572 -4.45 26.37 23.70
N TRP A 573 -3.77 26.68 22.60
CA TRP A 573 -2.92 27.88 22.50
C TRP A 573 -3.76 29.07 22.02
N TYR A 574 -3.41 30.26 22.48
CA TYR A 574 -4.20 31.48 22.22
C TYR A 574 -3.58 32.31 21.09
N GLY A 575 -4.43 32.99 20.32
CA GLY A 575 -4.02 33.88 19.24
C GLY A 575 -4.05 33.23 17.86
N GLU A 576 -3.46 33.92 16.89
CA GLU A 576 -3.35 33.47 15.51
C GLU A 576 -2.27 32.39 15.39
N ALA A 577 -2.60 31.29 14.73
CA ALA A 577 -1.65 30.22 14.45
C ALA A 577 -0.57 30.75 13.49
N PRO A 578 0.73 30.56 13.77
CA PRO A 578 1.77 30.98 12.85
C PRO A 578 1.64 30.22 11.52
N TYR A 579 1.98 30.89 10.41
CA TYR A 579 1.90 30.27 9.09
C TYR A 579 2.81 29.04 8.96
N TYR A 580 4.02 29.11 9.53
CA TYR A 580 4.96 28.00 9.58
C TYR A 580 5.01 27.41 10.99
N ALA A 581 4.98 26.08 11.10
CA ALA A 581 5.17 25.40 12.37
C ALA A 581 6.61 25.56 12.89
N SER A 582 6.76 26.19 14.05
CA SER A 582 8.05 26.21 14.77
C SER A 582 8.38 24.82 15.33
N ALA A 583 9.64 24.59 15.64
CA ALA A 583 10.08 23.41 16.38
C ALA A 583 9.27 23.18 17.67
N GLU A 584 8.89 24.25 18.39
CA GLU A 584 8.09 24.18 19.62
C GLU A 584 6.67 23.63 19.36
N ILE A 585 6.03 24.04 18.26
CA ILE A 585 4.71 23.53 17.86
C ILE A 585 4.81 22.03 17.55
N ILE A 586 5.81 21.63 16.77
CA ILE A 586 6.03 20.22 16.44
C ILE A 586 6.30 19.40 17.70
N GLN A 587 7.16 19.88 18.60
CA GLN A 587 7.43 19.24 19.88
C GLN A 587 6.16 19.08 20.70
N GLU A 588 5.30 20.09 20.80
CA GLU A 588 4.04 19.97 21.56
C GLU A 588 3.12 18.88 20.96
N ILE A 589 2.97 18.84 19.64
CA ILE A 589 2.17 17.79 18.97
C ILE A 589 2.74 16.41 19.25
N VAL A 590 4.05 16.21 19.06
CA VAL A 590 4.73 14.93 19.32
C VAL A 590 4.60 14.54 20.79
N LYS A 591 4.77 15.48 21.72
CA LYS A 591 4.62 15.24 23.17
C LYS A 591 3.23 14.74 23.53
N ARG A 592 2.18 15.30 22.91
CA ARG A 592 0.80 14.84 23.10
C ARG A 592 0.62 13.40 22.60
N HIS A 593 1.21 13.05 21.45
CA HIS A 593 1.19 11.67 20.92
C HIS A 593 1.88 10.69 21.87
N LEU A 594 3.08 11.02 22.36
CA LEU A 594 3.83 10.19 23.32
C LEU A 594 3.11 10.01 24.67
N ASN A 595 2.23 10.95 25.04
CA ASN A 595 1.41 10.87 26.26
C ASN A 595 0.03 10.21 26.06
N SER A 596 -0.27 9.70 24.87
CA SER A 596 -1.47 8.89 24.61
C SER A 596 -1.41 7.52 25.29
N ASN A 597 -2.55 6.81 25.29
CA ASN A 597 -2.62 5.44 25.81
C ASN A 597 -2.27 4.37 24.77
N ALA A 598 -1.96 4.73 23.52
CA ALA A 598 -1.58 3.77 22.48
C ALA A 598 -0.35 2.94 22.90
N MET A 599 -0.38 1.63 22.64
CA MET A 599 0.72 0.71 22.92
C MET A 599 1.98 1.12 22.15
N MET A 600 1.84 1.58 20.91
CA MET A 600 2.97 2.04 20.09
C MET A 600 2.73 3.48 19.62
N VAL A 601 3.76 4.31 19.72
CA VAL A 601 3.82 5.60 19.01
C VAL A 601 4.98 5.53 18.04
N ILE A 602 4.66 5.44 16.75
CA ILE A 602 5.66 5.29 15.69
C ILE A 602 5.46 6.45 14.75
N LEU A 603 6.43 7.37 14.69
CA LEU A 603 6.32 8.58 13.88
C LEU A 603 7.29 8.53 12.70
N PRO A 604 6.95 9.12 11.55
CA PRO A 604 7.89 9.24 10.44
C PRO A 604 9.15 10.00 10.85
N ILE A 605 10.29 9.62 10.29
CA ILE A 605 11.57 10.28 10.61
C ILE A 605 11.54 11.79 10.34
N GLN A 606 10.77 12.24 9.35
CA GLN A 606 10.58 13.65 9.03
C GLN A 606 9.96 14.43 10.19
N ASP A 607 8.98 13.83 10.89
CA ASP A 607 8.29 14.46 12.02
C ASP A 607 9.19 14.48 13.27
N TRP A 608 10.06 13.47 13.44
CA TRP A 608 11.12 13.52 14.44
C TRP A 608 12.09 14.68 14.15
N LEU A 609 12.65 14.77 12.94
CA LEU A 609 13.60 15.82 12.56
C LEU A 609 12.98 17.24 12.61
N ALA A 610 11.68 17.35 12.34
CA ALA A 610 10.94 18.62 12.39
C ALA A 610 10.91 19.28 13.78
N MET A 611 11.20 18.55 14.86
CA MET A 611 11.38 19.10 16.20
C MET A 611 12.67 19.92 16.38
N SER A 612 13.57 19.92 15.39
CA SER A 612 14.79 20.73 15.39
C SER A 612 14.81 21.66 14.18
N GLU A 613 14.97 22.96 14.45
CA GLU A 613 15.15 23.99 13.41
C GLU A 613 16.38 23.72 12.52
N GLN A 614 17.38 23.00 13.02
CA GLN A 614 18.65 22.76 12.34
C GLN A 614 18.66 21.49 11.49
N LEU A 615 17.80 20.51 11.82
CA LEU A 615 17.80 19.19 11.16
C LEU A 615 16.72 19.04 10.11
N ARG A 616 15.78 19.98 10.01
CA ARG A 616 14.66 19.93 9.06
C ARG A 616 15.01 20.63 7.75
N LYS A 617 14.37 20.24 6.64
CA LYS A 617 14.49 20.98 5.37
C LYS A 617 13.79 22.33 5.43
N GLU A 618 14.15 23.26 4.54
CA GLU A 618 13.42 24.52 4.40
C GLU A 618 11.98 24.26 3.89
N ASP A 619 11.86 23.61 2.74
CA ASP A 619 10.58 23.23 2.14
C ASP A 619 10.02 21.94 2.78
N ALA A 620 8.93 22.08 3.55
CA ALA A 620 8.26 20.96 4.20
C ALA A 620 7.63 19.96 3.21
N LYS A 621 7.21 20.41 2.02
CA LYS A 621 6.58 19.52 1.01
C LYS A 621 7.60 18.62 0.33
N SER A 622 8.86 19.05 0.27
CA SER A 622 9.96 18.23 -0.27
C SER A 622 10.23 16.95 0.54
N GLU A 623 9.68 16.86 1.75
CA GLU A 623 9.81 15.71 2.67
C GLU A 623 8.69 14.66 2.49
N GLN A 624 7.71 14.92 1.61
CA GLN A 624 6.60 14.01 1.32
C GLN A 624 7.07 12.78 0.51
N ILE A 625 6.65 11.59 0.95
CA ILE A 625 7.05 10.30 0.35
C ILE A 625 6.18 9.93 -0.84
N ASN A 626 4.85 10.10 -0.71
CA ASN A 626 3.88 9.71 -1.72
C ASN A 626 2.76 10.74 -1.87
N ILE A 627 2.13 10.74 -3.05
CA ILE A 627 0.88 11.44 -3.35
C ILE A 627 -0.12 10.38 -3.82
N PRO A 628 -1.03 9.87 -2.96
CA PRO A 628 -1.93 8.76 -3.29
C PRO A 628 -2.85 9.01 -4.49
N ALA A 629 -3.18 10.28 -4.76
CA ALA A 629 -3.98 10.68 -5.92
C ALA A 629 -3.27 10.40 -7.27
N ASN A 630 -1.95 10.17 -7.28
CA ASN A 630 -1.20 9.81 -8.47
C ASN A 630 -0.80 8.31 -8.44
N PRO A 631 -1.47 7.43 -9.21
CA PRO A 631 -1.19 5.99 -9.21
C PRO A 631 0.19 5.62 -9.80
N TYR A 632 0.87 6.57 -10.46
CA TYR A 632 2.24 6.45 -10.94
C TYR A 632 3.13 7.51 -10.28
N HIS A 633 2.97 7.74 -8.97
CA HIS A 633 3.90 8.58 -8.23
C HIS A 633 5.29 7.92 -8.18
N TYR A 634 6.36 8.72 -8.33
CA TYR A 634 7.73 8.23 -8.24
C TYR A 634 8.19 8.26 -6.78
N TRP A 635 8.38 7.09 -6.17
CA TRP A 635 8.80 6.92 -4.78
C TRP A 635 10.32 7.10 -4.65
N ASN A 636 10.76 8.36 -4.72
CA ASN A 636 12.19 8.72 -4.73
C ASN A 636 12.62 9.62 -3.57
N TYR A 637 11.81 9.70 -2.51
CA TYR A 637 12.18 10.40 -1.29
C TYR A 637 13.47 9.81 -0.70
N ARG A 638 14.42 10.70 -0.42
CA ARG A 638 15.68 10.38 0.24
C ARG A 638 15.86 11.28 1.44
N LEU A 639 16.32 10.70 2.55
CA LEU A 639 16.70 11.45 3.74
C LEU A 639 17.81 12.43 3.38
N HIS A 640 17.66 13.70 3.76
CA HIS A 640 18.70 14.71 3.49
C HIS A 640 19.88 14.57 4.44
N CYS A 641 19.66 14.09 5.67
CA CYS A 641 20.69 13.79 6.65
C CYS A 641 21.31 12.41 6.42
N GLN A 642 22.61 12.29 6.63
CA GLN A 642 23.28 11.01 6.80
C GLN A 642 23.00 10.45 8.21
N LEU A 643 22.80 9.14 8.33
CA LEU A 643 22.53 8.50 9.61
C LEU A 643 23.71 8.67 10.58
N GLU A 644 24.95 8.59 10.08
CA GLU A 644 26.18 8.83 10.83
C GLU A 644 26.18 10.22 11.46
N THR A 645 25.73 11.25 10.74
CA THR A 645 25.60 12.62 11.27
C THR A 645 24.55 12.70 12.39
N LEU A 646 23.43 11.98 12.27
CA LEU A 646 22.40 11.94 13.31
C LEU A 646 22.89 11.19 14.56
N ILE A 647 23.63 10.11 14.37
CA ILE A 647 24.29 9.36 15.45
C ILE A 647 25.31 10.29 16.14
N ASP A 648 26.22 10.92 15.42
CA ASP A 648 27.27 11.74 16.02
C ASP A 648 26.76 13.01 16.70
N ASN A 649 25.53 13.45 16.38
CA ASN A 649 24.86 14.55 17.06
C ASN A 649 24.37 14.13 18.47
N GLN A 650 25.25 14.26 19.46
CA GLN A 650 24.96 13.94 20.87
C GLN A 650 23.82 14.79 21.42
N ASP A 651 23.82 16.10 21.18
CA ASP A 651 22.76 17.01 21.66
C ASP A 651 21.37 16.56 21.17
N TRP A 652 21.27 16.14 19.91
CA TRP A 652 20.04 15.62 19.32
C TRP A 652 19.58 14.31 19.96
N THR A 653 20.48 13.33 20.04
CA THR A 653 20.14 12.00 20.61
C THR A 653 19.79 12.09 22.09
N GLU A 654 20.49 12.93 22.86
CA GLU A 654 20.17 13.20 24.27
C GLU A 654 18.84 13.95 24.44
N PHE A 655 18.57 14.94 23.57
CA PHE A 655 17.28 15.63 23.54
C PHE A 655 16.13 14.64 23.33
N LEU A 656 16.18 13.79 22.30
CA LEU A 656 15.14 12.81 22.02
C LEU A 656 14.94 11.85 23.19
N LYS A 657 16.04 11.32 23.74
CA LYS A 657 16.00 10.39 24.87
C LYS A 657 15.35 11.01 26.10
N LYS A 658 15.69 12.27 26.41
CA LYS A 658 15.06 13.00 27.51
C LYS A 658 13.58 13.26 27.22
N PHE A 659 13.28 13.71 26.01
CA PHE A 659 11.92 14.04 25.58
C PHE A 659 10.97 12.84 25.68
N ILE A 660 11.41 11.65 25.25
CA ILE A 660 10.67 10.40 25.38
C ILE A 660 10.53 9.99 26.85
N LYS A 661 11.59 10.12 27.65
CA LYS A 661 11.59 9.79 29.08
C LYS A 661 10.68 10.69 29.93
N GLU A 662 10.36 11.88 29.46
CA GLU A 662 9.40 12.80 30.11
C GLU A 662 7.93 12.51 29.74
N SER A 663 7.68 11.47 28.94
CA SER A 663 6.33 11.04 28.53
C SER A 663 5.90 9.74 29.22
N LYS A 664 4.68 9.26 28.91
CA LYS A 664 4.19 7.92 29.32
C LYS A 664 5.04 6.75 28.79
N ARG A 665 6.04 6.99 27.93
CA ARG A 665 6.91 5.98 27.30
C ARG A 665 8.18 5.67 28.08
N ALA A 666 8.35 6.24 29.27
CA ALA A 666 9.56 6.09 30.09
C ALA A 666 9.75 4.71 30.73
N TYR A 667 8.69 3.89 30.83
CA TYR A 667 8.64 2.66 31.61
C TYR A 667 8.24 1.43 30.79
#